data_AF-A0A7U6J4E0-F1
#
_entry.id   AF-A0A7U6J4E0-F1
#
_cell.length_a   1.000
_cell.length_b   1.000
_cell.length_c   1.000
_cell.angle_alpha   90.00
_cell.angle_beta   90.00
_cell.angle_gamma   90.00
#
_symmetry.space_group_name_H-M   'P 1'
#
loop_
_entity.id
_entity.type
_entity.pdbx_description
1 polymer ?
#
loop_
_entity_poly.entity_id
_entity_poly.type
_entity_poly.pdbx_seq_one_letter_code
_entity_poly.pdbx_strand_id
1 'polypeptide(L)'
;MTVEACVNHYALLCLDNNPISTEQLRAELAPFAAKFDLHTADTIDEAEQALEYLHEQQQTIALVIASHHEQFDGADFLTQLDKSTHTRSARKVLISCGQDIQAILNAVNEGRLDHCLTKPLQNNVLYKTVQKELTTYILDHDKDNILNYSTILDQQRILRAHIDNKMRSYRDGFISDYHKLSDTELAEQVIGALHQFFENEDETRACRTYSTNHFLTKEGEENRFLWFITEGEVALYKKDDLGQQREVVRHKKGNIVGGMSFVTGEKSFSTAVTLTKTDVIKLDRDVFAKVMHSDSRLLPLFTNLLLRHFNRRLQRSINTKLQLQKTLESLESAHQQLIEREKMAMLGQLVAGVAHELNNPIAAILRGTETLSDKIEHLVQETEHKNLQHKGSQLLRNALSAKPTSTSEERERAKAIENEIHHRLIAKKLVKLNLDDDLALRQSAKHDPEKTLETLEQLENYFLTGSTLRSINVCAQRIADMVRSLKGYARPDDEALHKVNIHEGIEDTLVIFENRLKRHKVEKEYADLPLITCQPIALQQVWTNLISNAIDAFPANGVLHIATTLAKQGNQSFVTISFTDNGCGIPYEQKERIFTLNYTTKKEGNFGLGIGLSVCQQIVHQHQGWIDVQSEQDKYTTMTVWLPVSR
;
A
#
# COMPACT_ATOMS: atom_id res chain seq x y z
N MET A 1 -10.45 -53.11 -3.00
CA MET A 1 -10.10 -52.25 -4.15
C MET A 1 -9.41 -51.02 -3.58
N THR A 2 -8.09 -51.05 -3.62
CA THR A 2 -7.22 -49.91 -3.32
C THR A 2 -7.52 -48.79 -4.30
N VAL A 3 -7.78 -47.59 -3.78
CA VAL A 3 -7.88 -46.37 -4.58
C VAL A 3 -6.47 -46.07 -5.07
N GLU A 4 -6.17 -46.37 -6.34
CA GLU A 4 -4.95 -45.89 -6.99
C GLU A 4 -4.96 -44.36 -6.91
N ALA A 5 -4.03 -43.79 -6.13
CA ALA A 5 -3.79 -42.36 -6.14
C ALA A 5 -3.32 -41.99 -7.55
N CYS A 6 -4.08 -41.14 -8.23
CA CYS A 6 -3.76 -40.70 -9.57
C CYS A 6 -2.48 -39.85 -9.50
N VAL A 7 -1.32 -40.42 -9.86
CA VAL A 7 -0.03 -39.72 -9.90
C VAL A 7 -0.09 -38.63 -10.97
N ASN A 8 0.31 -37.40 -10.62
CA ASN A 8 0.33 -36.30 -11.58
C ASN A 8 1.50 -36.46 -12.55
N HIS A 9 1.39 -35.93 -13.77
CA HIS A 9 2.46 -36.06 -14.76
C HIS A 9 3.74 -35.29 -14.36
N TYR A 10 3.58 -34.21 -13.59
CA TYR A 10 4.66 -33.31 -13.18
C TYR A 10 4.83 -33.26 -11.66
N ALA A 11 6.08 -33.13 -11.21
CA ALA A 11 6.45 -33.00 -9.79
C ALA A 11 7.20 -31.71 -9.49
N LEU A 12 7.12 -31.28 -8.23
CA LEU A 12 7.88 -30.17 -7.62
C LEU A 12 8.75 -30.75 -6.51
N LEU A 13 10.00 -30.30 -6.41
CA LEU A 13 10.90 -30.66 -5.31
C LEU A 13 11.30 -29.42 -4.52
N CYS A 14 11.08 -29.45 -3.21
CA CYS A 14 11.52 -28.41 -2.28
C CYS A 14 12.61 -28.97 -1.38
N LEU A 15 13.77 -28.32 -1.35
CA LEU A 15 14.92 -28.69 -0.57
C LEU A 15 15.25 -27.60 0.45
N ASP A 16 15.04 -27.88 1.73
CA ASP A 16 15.37 -26.98 2.83
C ASP A 16 15.69 -27.79 4.08
N ASN A 17 16.84 -27.56 4.71
CA ASN A 17 17.25 -28.29 5.91
C ASN A 17 16.54 -27.84 7.20
N ASN A 18 15.70 -26.80 7.12
CA ASN A 18 14.89 -26.34 8.23
C ASN A 18 13.46 -26.90 8.11
N PRO A 19 13.04 -27.84 8.97
CA PRO A 19 11.73 -28.50 8.86
C PRO A 19 10.54 -27.54 9.00
N ILE A 20 10.71 -26.43 9.72
CA ILE A 20 9.68 -25.38 9.83
C ILE A 20 9.52 -24.65 8.49
N SER A 21 10.64 -24.37 7.82
CA SER A 21 10.68 -23.77 6.49
C SER A 21 10.07 -24.73 5.46
N THR A 22 10.38 -26.02 5.53
CA THR A 22 9.83 -27.06 4.65
C THR A 22 8.31 -27.15 4.75
N GLU A 23 7.74 -27.14 5.97
CA GLU A 23 6.28 -27.11 6.16
C GLU A 23 5.64 -25.80 5.68
N GLN A 24 6.33 -24.66 5.84
CA GLN A 24 5.86 -23.39 5.30
C GLN A 24 5.82 -23.38 3.77
N LEU A 25 6.88 -23.89 3.12
CA LEU A 25 6.93 -24.08 1.67
C LEU A 25 5.78 -25.01 1.22
N ARG A 26 5.56 -26.11 1.94
CA ARG A 26 4.47 -27.04 1.65
C ARG A 26 3.10 -26.38 1.74
N ALA A 27 2.85 -25.58 2.77
CA ALA A 27 1.61 -24.86 2.95
C ALA A 27 1.38 -23.81 1.85
N GLU A 28 2.41 -23.04 1.47
CA GLU A 28 2.30 -22.02 0.42
C GLU A 28 2.12 -22.63 -0.98
N LEU A 29 2.67 -23.83 -1.21
CA LEU A 29 2.58 -24.55 -2.48
C LEU A 29 1.41 -25.53 -2.58
N ALA A 30 0.67 -25.75 -1.49
CA ALA A 30 -0.51 -26.61 -1.46
C ALA A 30 -1.53 -26.35 -2.59
N PRO A 31 -1.77 -25.10 -3.05
CA PRO A 31 -2.68 -24.87 -4.17
C PRO A 31 -2.23 -25.52 -5.49
N PHE A 32 -0.94 -25.80 -5.67
CA PHE A 32 -0.41 -26.48 -6.86
C PHE A 32 -0.56 -28.01 -6.81
N ALA A 33 -0.80 -28.59 -5.62
CA ALA A 33 -0.88 -30.03 -5.39
C ALA A 33 -1.99 -30.73 -6.20
N ALA A 34 -2.99 -29.98 -6.65
CA ALA A 34 -4.07 -30.51 -7.49
C ALA A 34 -3.61 -30.89 -8.92
N LYS A 35 -2.43 -30.43 -9.36
CA LYS A 35 -1.87 -30.70 -10.71
C LYS A 35 -0.39 -31.06 -10.72
N PHE A 36 0.32 -30.87 -9.61
CA PHE A 36 1.73 -31.19 -9.47
C PHE A 36 1.95 -31.95 -8.18
N ASP A 37 2.70 -33.05 -8.21
CA ASP A 37 3.04 -33.78 -6.99
C ASP A 37 4.16 -33.06 -6.25
N LEU A 38 3.95 -32.79 -4.97
CA LEU A 38 4.88 -32.00 -4.16
C LEU A 38 5.75 -32.92 -3.29
N HIS A 39 7.06 -32.89 -3.56
CA HIS A 39 8.08 -33.58 -2.78
C HIS A 39 8.89 -32.56 -1.98
N THR A 40 9.22 -32.94 -0.74
CA THR A 40 10.04 -32.14 0.16
C THR A 40 11.17 -33.01 0.67
N ALA A 41 12.38 -32.45 0.74
CA ALA A 41 13.56 -33.11 1.27
C ALA A 41 14.29 -32.16 2.24
N ASP A 42 14.74 -32.71 3.36
CA ASP A 42 15.46 -31.94 4.38
C ASP A 42 16.98 -32.07 4.21
N THR A 43 17.43 -33.02 3.39
CA THR A 43 18.84 -33.22 3.04
C THR A 43 19.05 -33.38 1.53
N ILE A 44 20.29 -33.13 1.07
CA ILE A 44 20.65 -33.32 -0.35
C ILE A 44 20.49 -34.79 -0.75
N ASP A 45 20.90 -35.73 0.10
CA ASP A 45 20.75 -37.18 -0.16
C ASP A 45 19.28 -37.58 -0.32
N GLU A 46 18.37 -37.06 0.52
CA GLU A 46 16.93 -37.27 0.37
C GLU A 46 16.38 -36.66 -0.92
N ALA A 47 16.89 -35.49 -1.33
CA ALA A 47 16.51 -34.86 -2.57
C ALA A 47 16.95 -35.69 -3.78
N GLU A 48 18.16 -36.25 -3.76
CA GLU A 48 18.66 -37.15 -4.79
C GLU A 48 17.84 -38.45 -4.87
N GLN A 49 17.52 -39.06 -3.72
CA GLN A 49 16.63 -40.23 -3.67
C GLN A 49 15.23 -39.92 -4.22
N ALA A 50 14.68 -38.73 -3.93
CA ALA A 50 13.41 -38.31 -4.48
C ALA A 50 13.47 -38.14 -6.01
N LEU A 51 14.59 -37.61 -6.55
CA LEU A 51 14.79 -37.50 -7.98
C LEU A 51 14.93 -38.87 -8.66
N GLU A 52 15.64 -39.82 -8.05
CA GLU A 52 15.74 -41.20 -8.53
C GLU A 52 14.38 -41.89 -8.53
N TYR A 53 13.61 -41.74 -7.44
CA TYR A 53 12.24 -42.28 -7.35
C TYR A 53 11.34 -41.72 -8.46
N LEU A 54 11.36 -40.39 -8.67
CA LEU A 54 10.59 -39.75 -9.75
C LEU A 54 11.01 -40.26 -11.13
N HIS A 55 12.31 -40.50 -11.33
CA HIS A 55 12.83 -41.07 -12.56
C HIS A 55 12.33 -42.50 -12.80
N GLU A 56 12.33 -43.35 -11.77
CA GLU A 56 11.80 -44.72 -11.84
C GLU A 56 10.30 -44.75 -12.14
N GLN A 57 9.53 -43.80 -11.61
CA GLN A 57 8.10 -43.65 -11.87
C GLN A 57 7.78 -42.98 -13.22
N GLN A 58 8.80 -42.64 -14.02
CA GLN A 58 8.66 -41.86 -15.27
C GLN A 58 7.94 -40.51 -15.08
N GLN A 59 8.02 -39.94 -13.88
CA GLN A 59 7.43 -38.66 -13.56
C GLN A 59 8.43 -37.54 -13.84
N THR A 60 7.98 -36.46 -14.50
CA THR A 60 8.88 -35.38 -14.92
C THR A 60 8.91 -34.29 -13.86
N ILE A 61 10.11 -33.83 -13.49
CA ILE A 61 10.23 -32.71 -12.56
C ILE A 61 10.10 -31.36 -13.29
N ALA A 62 9.13 -30.56 -12.86
CA ALA A 62 8.84 -29.27 -13.48
C ALA A 62 9.62 -28.12 -12.84
N LEU A 63 9.85 -28.19 -11.52
CA LEU A 63 10.49 -27.13 -10.75
C LEU A 63 11.22 -27.69 -9.53
N VAL A 64 12.41 -27.17 -9.26
CA VAL A 64 13.17 -27.42 -8.03
C VAL A 64 13.41 -26.11 -7.30
N ILE A 65 13.09 -26.10 -6.00
CA ILE A 65 13.30 -24.98 -5.09
C ILE A 65 14.33 -25.43 -4.06
N ALA A 66 15.43 -24.70 -3.91
CA ALA A 66 16.43 -25.00 -2.89
C ALA A 66 16.77 -23.77 -2.05
N SER A 67 16.85 -23.96 -0.74
CA SER A 67 17.37 -22.94 0.19
C SER A 67 18.89 -22.95 0.22
N HIS A 68 19.52 -21.78 0.43
CA HIS A 68 20.97 -21.65 0.56
C HIS A 68 21.36 -20.72 1.71
N HIS A 69 22.26 -21.21 2.56
CA HIS A 69 22.88 -20.49 3.68
C HIS A 69 24.23 -21.14 4.08
N GLU A 70 24.98 -20.55 5.02
CA GLU A 70 26.36 -20.96 5.36
C GLU A 70 26.56 -22.46 5.70
N GLN A 71 25.52 -23.18 6.11
CA GLN A 71 25.58 -24.59 6.50
C GLN A 71 24.88 -25.52 5.51
N PHE A 72 24.33 -24.98 4.41
CA PHE A 72 23.55 -25.74 3.44
C PHE A 72 23.64 -25.13 2.04
N ASP A 73 24.27 -25.87 1.13
CA ASP A 73 24.55 -25.40 -0.21
C ASP A 73 23.50 -25.88 -1.23
N GLY A 74 22.30 -25.31 -1.18
CA GLY A 74 21.29 -25.56 -2.20
C GLY A 74 21.63 -24.97 -3.58
N ALA A 75 22.57 -24.03 -3.65
CA ALA A 75 22.97 -23.43 -4.93
C ALA A 75 23.75 -24.44 -5.77
N ASP A 76 24.74 -25.12 -5.18
CA ASP A 76 25.49 -26.18 -5.86
C ASP A 76 24.54 -27.29 -6.34
N PHE A 77 23.64 -27.77 -5.48
CA PHE A 77 22.64 -28.78 -5.86
C PHE A 77 21.85 -28.40 -7.13
N LEU A 78 21.32 -27.17 -7.20
CA LEU A 78 20.58 -26.70 -8.39
C LEU A 78 21.44 -26.65 -9.66
N THR A 79 22.74 -26.34 -9.53
CA THR A 79 23.65 -26.37 -10.68
C THR A 79 23.96 -27.79 -11.15
N GLN A 80 23.97 -28.77 -10.24
CA GLN A 80 24.23 -30.17 -10.58
C GLN A 80 23.06 -30.83 -11.34
N LEU A 81 21.84 -30.31 -11.18
CA LEU A 81 20.66 -30.79 -11.92
C LEU A 81 20.79 -30.70 -13.46
N ASP A 82 21.69 -29.87 -13.99
CA ASP A 82 21.94 -29.82 -15.45
C ASP A 82 22.69 -31.04 -15.99
N LYS A 83 23.36 -31.79 -15.12
CA LYS A 83 24.16 -32.97 -15.51
C LYS A 83 23.27 -34.16 -15.88
N SER A 84 22.06 -34.24 -15.33
CA SER A 84 21.10 -35.32 -15.63
C SER A 84 20.10 -34.89 -16.71
N THR A 85 19.88 -35.77 -17.68
CA THR A 85 18.94 -35.54 -18.79
C THR A 85 17.50 -35.38 -18.33
N HIS A 86 17.14 -35.92 -17.16
CA HIS A 86 15.77 -35.95 -16.64
C HIS A 86 15.40 -34.70 -15.83
N THR A 87 16.40 -33.98 -15.31
CA THR A 87 16.23 -32.78 -14.48
C THR A 87 16.62 -31.50 -15.21
N ARG A 88 17.26 -31.59 -16.38
CA ARG A 88 17.76 -30.45 -17.15
C ARG A 88 16.67 -29.47 -17.61
N SER A 89 15.45 -29.96 -17.86
CA SER A 89 14.32 -29.10 -18.26
C SER A 89 13.64 -28.43 -17.08
N ALA A 90 13.90 -28.88 -15.84
CA ALA A 90 13.26 -28.35 -14.65
C ALA A 90 13.65 -26.89 -14.41
N ARG A 91 12.67 -26.08 -14.02
CA ARG A 91 12.91 -24.70 -13.59
C ARG A 91 13.60 -24.70 -12.23
N LYS A 92 14.51 -23.75 -11.99
CA LYS A 92 15.34 -23.73 -10.77
C LYS A 92 15.18 -22.41 -10.02
N VAL A 93 14.74 -22.50 -8.76
CA VAL A 93 14.51 -21.35 -7.88
C VAL A 93 15.38 -21.48 -6.64
N LEU A 94 16.24 -20.49 -6.41
CA LEU A 94 17.08 -20.41 -5.22
C LEU A 94 16.45 -19.49 -4.17
N ILE A 95 16.44 -19.89 -2.90
CA ILE A 95 16.05 -19.03 -1.76
C ILE A 95 17.28 -18.80 -0.87
N SER A 96 17.80 -17.57 -0.85
CA SER A 96 19.02 -17.22 -0.09
C SER A 96 18.72 -16.46 1.21
N CYS A 97 19.53 -16.67 2.24
CA CYS A 97 19.52 -15.89 3.49
C CYS A 97 20.39 -14.61 3.47
N GLY A 98 20.93 -14.21 2.31
CA GLY A 98 21.55 -12.89 2.10
C GLY A 98 22.99 -12.72 2.63
N GLN A 99 23.58 -13.73 3.26
CA GLN A 99 24.94 -13.66 3.81
C GLN A 99 26.03 -14.08 2.80
N ASP A 100 25.69 -14.77 1.71
CA ASP A 100 26.65 -15.36 0.78
C ASP A 100 26.45 -14.90 -0.68
N ILE A 101 26.75 -13.63 -0.95
CA ILE A 101 26.51 -12.97 -2.25
C ILE A 101 27.38 -13.59 -3.36
N GLN A 102 28.58 -14.10 -3.05
CA GLN A 102 29.49 -14.68 -4.06
C GLN A 102 28.98 -16.01 -4.62
N ALA A 103 28.43 -16.90 -3.78
CA ALA A 103 27.85 -18.16 -4.23
C ALA A 103 26.63 -17.93 -5.14
N ILE A 104 25.76 -16.98 -4.78
CA ILE A 104 24.59 -16.59 -5.60
C ILE A 104 25.03 -16.00 -6.94
N LEU A 105 26.01 -15.09 -6.94
CA LEU A 105 26.51 -14.46 -8.17
C LEU A 105 27.14 -15.49 -9.12
N ASN A 106 27.86 -16.50 -8.60
CA ASN A 106 28.41 -17.57 -9.42
C ASN A 106 27.30 -18.42 -10.05
N ALA A 107 26.31 -18.85 -9.26
CA ALA A 107 25.20 -19.66 -9.76
C ALA A 107 24.31 -18.92 -10.78
N VAL A 108 24.13 -17.60 -10.60
CA VAL A 108 23.41 -16.73 -11.56
C VAL A 108 24.24 -16.49 -12.83
N ASN A 109 25.55 -16.22 -12.70
CA ASN A 109 26.43 -15.93 -13.84
C ASN A 109 26.67 -17.15 -14.75
N GLU A 110 26.56 -18.36 -14.22
CA GLU A 110 26.57 -19.57 -15.06
C GLU A 110 25.28 -19.78 -15.87
N GLY A 111 24.25 -18.93 -15.68
CA GLY A 111 22.98 -19.00 -16.40
C GLY A 111 22.12 -20.21 -16.03
N ARG A 112 22.37 -20.81 -14.86
CA ARG A 112 21.76 -22.08 -14.42
C ARG A 112 20.61 -21.91 -13.44
N LEU A 113 20.25 -20.69 -13.08
CA LEU A 113 19.11 -20.38 -12.20
C LEU A 113 18.07 -19.56 -12.97
N ASP A 114 16.79 -19.93 -12.82
CA ASP A 114 15.67 -19.22 -13.44
C ASP A 114 15.17 -18.08 -12.55
N HIS A 115 15.27 -18.24 -11.23
CA HIS A 115 14.92 -17.21 -10.27
C HIS A 115 15.71 -17.32 -8.97
N CYS A 116 15.94 -16.19 -8.30
CA CYS A 116 16.54 -16.13 -6.97
C CYS A 116 15.70 -15.22 -6.06
N LEU A 117 15.40 -15.70 -4.87
CA LEU A 117 14.69 -14.99 -3.81
C LEU A 117 15.62 -14.80 -2.60
N THR A 118 15.39 -13.75 -1.83
CA THR A 118 16.18 -13.45 -0.62
C THR A 118 15.26 -13.34 0.59
N LYS A 119 15.56 -14.08 1.68
CA LYS A 119 14.84 -14.00 2.95
C LYS A 119 15.14 -12.64 3.63
N PRO A 120 14.17 -12.02 4.34
CA PRO A 120 12.81 -12.51 4.58
C PRO A 120 11.91 -12.37 3.35
N LEU A 121 11.17 -13.45 3.02
CA LEU A 121 10.21 -13.45 1.91
C LEU A 121 8.96 -12.67 2.33
N GLN A 122 8.55 -11.69 1.52
CA GLN A 122 7.25 -11.02 1.68
C GLN A 122 6.11 -12.00 1.34
N ASN A 123 4.92 -11.78 1.91
CA ASN A 123 3.75 -12.64 1.68
C ASN A 123 3.45 -12.84 0.18
N ASN A 124 3.23 -14.09 -0.23
CA ASN A 124 2.91 -14.54 -1.59
C ASN A 124 3.99 -14.33 -2.66
N VAL A 125 5.20 -13.88 -2.31
CA VAL A 125 6.28 -13.71 -3.30
C VAL A 125 6.72 -15.06 -3.87
N LEU A 126 6.87 -16.07 -3.01
CA LEU A 126 7.22 -17.42 -3.45
C LEU A 126 6.11 -18.00 -4.32
N TYR A 127 4.85 -17.93 -3.88
CA TYR A 127 3.71 -18.38 -4.68
C TYR A 127 3.70 -17.78 -6.09
N LYS A 128 3.86 -16.45 -6.21
CA LYS A 128 3.87 -15.75 -7.50
C LYS A 128 5.04 -16.17 -8.38
N THR A 129 6.23 -16.33 -7.80
CA THR A 129 7.41 -16.82 -8.52
C THR A 129 7.19 -18.22 -9.05
N VAL A 130 6.72 -19.14 -8.20
CA VAL A 130 6.44 -20.52 -8.59
C VAL A 130 5.37 -20.59 -9.66
N GLN A 131 4.29 -19.81 -9.53
CA GLN A 131 3.25 -19.69 -10.55
C GLN A 131 3.81 -19.25 -11.90
N LYS A 132 4.67 -18.23 -11.92
CA LYS A 132 5.31 -17.70 -13.14
C LYS A 132 6.23 -18.72 -13.81
N GLU A 133 7.07 -19.39 -13.01
CA GLU A 133 8.05 -20.35 -13.52
C GLU A 133 7.37 -21.62 -14.04
N LEU A 134 6.40 -22.16 -13.31
CA LEU A 134 5.59 -23.30 -13.76
C LEU A 134 4.76 -22.97 -15.00
N THR A 135 4.22 -21.76 -15.10
CA THR A 135 3.53 -21.31 -16.32
C THR A 135 4.48 -21.39 -17.52
N THR A 136 5.72 -20.91 -17.35
CA THR A 136 6.71 -20.92 -18.44
C THR A 136 7.08 -22.36 -18.83
N TYR A 137 7.29 -23.24 -17.84
CA TYR A 137 7.58 -24.65 -18.07
C TYR A 137 6.48 -25.37 -18.87
N ILE A 138 5.22 -25.24 -18.45
CA ILE A 138 4.07 -25.89 -19.11
C ILE A 138 3.88 -25.39 -20.54
N LEU A 139 4.10 -24.10 -20.80
CA LEU A 139 4.00 -23.54 -22.15
C LEU A 139 5.04 -24.13 -23.12
N ASP A 140 6.21 -24.49 -22.61
CA ASP A 140 7.29 -25.06 -23.42
C ASP A 140 7.14 -26.57 -23.63
N HIS A 141 6.60 -27.30 -22.63
CA HIS A 141 6.62 -28.77 -22.58
C HIS A 141 5.25 -29.46 -22.74
N ASP A 142 4.12 -28.83 -22.41
CA ASP A 142 2.77 -29.45 -22.46
C ASP A 142 1.80 -28.63 -23.32
N LYS A 143 2.16 -28.45 -24.60
CA LYS A 143 1.45 -27.54 -25.53
C LYS A 143 0.02 -27.97 -25.86
N ASP A 144 -0.31 -29.24 -25.65
CA ASP A 144 -1.61 -29.82 -26.01
C ASP A 144 -2.61 -29.73 -24.86
N ASN A 145 -2.16 -29.78 -23.60
CA ASN A 145 -3.03 -29.76 -22.41
C ASN A 145 -2.93 -28.50 -21.55
N ILE A 146 -2.36 -27.39 -22.07
CA ILE A 146 -2.14 -26.14 -21.33
C ILE A 146 -3.39 -25.64 -20.57
N LEU A 147 -4.60 -25.81 -21.13
CA LEU A 147 -5.85 -25.37 -20.49
C LEU A 147 -6.14 -26.06 -19.15
N ASN A 148 -5.67 -27.30 -18.95
CA ASN A 148 -5.88 -28.04 -17.71
C ASN A 148 -5.17 -27.40 -16.50
N TYR A 149 -4.18 -26.55 -16.76
CA TYR A 149 -3.44 -25.83 -15.72
C TYR A 149 -3.94 -24.40 -15.51
N SER A 150 -4.89 -23.92 -16.31
CA SER A 150 -5.40 -22.54 -16.28
C SER A 150 -6.05 -22.11 -14.96
N THR A 151 -6.46 -23.06 -14.12
CA THR A 151 -7.08 -22.80 -12.81
C THR A 151 -6.06 -22.52 -11.71
N ILE A 152 -4.79 -22.91 -11.91
CA ILE A 152 -3.73 -22.84 -10.88
C ILE A 152 -2.58 -21.93 -11.34
N LEU A 153 -2.25 -21.97 -12.63
CA LEU A 153 -1.19 -21.17 -13.24
C LEU A 153 -1.73 -19.85 -13.80
N ASP A 154 -0.86 -19.02 -14.39
CA ASP A 154 -1.24 -17.72 -14.96
C ASP A 154 -2.21 -17.92 -16.14
N GLN A 155 -3.49 -17.74 -15.83
CA GLN A 155 -4.61 -17.92 -16.74
C GLN A 155 -4.47 -17.04 -18.00
N GLN A 156 -3.93 -15.82 -17.87
CA GLN A 156 -3.80 -14.90 -18.99
C GLN A 156 -2.75 -15.40 -19.99
N ARG A 157 -1.58 -15.81 -19.50
CA ARG A 157 -0.52 -16.38 -20.35
C ARG A 157 -0.94 -17.69 -21.00
N ILE A 158 -1.60 -18.57 -20.25
CA ILE A 158 -2.11 -19.86 -20.75
C ILE A 158 -3.16 -19.68 -21.84
N LEU A 159 -4.18 -18.85 -21.60
CA LEU A 159 -5.23 -18.60 -22.59
C LEU A 159 -4.66 -17.99 -23.87
N ARG A 160 -3.71 -17.05 -23.76
CA ARG A 160 -3.07 -16.43 -24.91
C ARG A 160 -2.29 -17.45 -25.74
N ALA A 161 -1.47 -18.28 -25.10
CA ALA A 161 -0.70 -19.31 -25.79
C ALA A 161 -1.60 -20.39 -26.40
N HIS A 162 -2.67 -20.79 -25.70
CA HIS A 162 -3.65 -21.73 -26.25
C HIS A 162 -4.36 -21.15 -27.49
N ILE A 163 -4.79 -19.88 -27.43
CA ILE A 163 -5.37 -19.19 -28.59
C ILE A 163 -4.36 -19.14 -29.74
N ASP A 164 -3.09 -18.79 -29.47
CA ASP A 164 -2.05 -18.73 -30.49
C ASP A 164 -1.77 -20.11 -31.11
N ASN A 165 -1.72 -21.18 -30.31
CA ASN A 165 -1.54 -22.56 -30.77
C ASN A 165 -2.75 -23.07 -31.56
N LYS A 166 -3.97 -22.80 -31.08
CA LYS A 166 -5.20 -23.18 -31.79
C LYS A 166 -5.35 -22.38 -33.08
N MET A 167 -4.94 -21.12 -33.09
CA MET A 167 -4.84 -20.32 -34.33
C MET A 167 -3.81 -20.90 -35.30
N ARG A 168 -2.72 -21.51 -34.82
CA ARG A 168 -1.77 -22.26 -35.66
C ARG A 168 -2.34 -23.59 -36.15
N SER A 169 -3.02 -24.38 -35.32
CA SER A 169 -3.61 -25.65 -35.78
C SER A 169 -4.84 -25.46 -36.69
N TYR A 170 -5.65 -24.42 -36.45
CA TYR A 170 -6.72 -23.99 -37.36
C TYR A 170 -6.15 -23.45 -38.69
N ARG A 171 -4.91 -22.92 -38.71
CA ARG A 171 -4.20 -22.57 -39.95
C ARG A 171 -3.76 -23.80 -40.74
N ASP A 172 -3.42 -24.91 -40.08
CA ASP A 172 -2.95 -26.13 -40.75
C ASP A 172 -4.09 -27.00 -41.31
N GLY A 173 -5.32 -26.90 -40.75
CA GLY A 173 -6.48 -27.69 -41.18
C GLY A 173 -7.35 -27.09 -42.31
N PHE A 174 -7.20 -25.78 -42.61
CA PHE A 174 -8.01 -25.07 -43.61
C PHE A 174 -7.12 -24.34 -44.64
N ILE A 175 -6.83 -25.05 -45.73
CA ILE A 175 -6.61 -24.51 -47.09
C ILE A 175 -5.19 -24.01 -47.43
N SER A 176 -4.60 -24.66 -48.44
CA SER A 176 -3.25 -24.47 -48.96
C SER A 176 -2.96 -23.16 -49.73
N ASP A 177 -3.97 -22.37 -50.16
CA ASP A 177 -3.69 -21.33 -51.18
C ASP A 177 -4.13 -19.89 -50.84
N TYR A 178 -5.12 -19.66 -49.98
CA TYR A 178 -5.67 -18.30 -49.77
C TYR A 178 -4.92 -17.45 -48.73
N HIS A 179 -3.89 -18.00 -48.06
CA HIS A 179 -3.11 -17.26 -47.05
C HIS A 179 -2.02 -16.35 -47.62
N LYS A 180 -1.64 -16.52 -48.90
CA LYS A 180 -0.70 -15.60 -49.58
C LYS A 180 -1.33 -14.24 -49.90
N LEU A 181 -2.66 -14.15 -49.92
CA LEU A 181 -3.39 -12.93 -50.23
C LEU A 181 -3.44 -12.00 -49.01
N SER A 182 -3.02 -10.76 -49.22
CA SER A 182 -3.26 -9.63 -48.33
C SER A 182 -4.76 -9.34 -48.20
N ASP A 183 -5.16 -8.62 -47.14
CA ASP A 183 -6.57 -8.28 -46.91
C ASP A 183 -7.17 -7.49 -48.08
N THR A 184 -6.34 -6.65 -48.71
CA THR A 184 -6.67 -5.90 -49.93
C THR A 184 -6.92 -6.81 -51.11
N GLU A 185 -6.04 -7.78 -51.38
CA GLU A 185 -6.20 -8.71 -52.50
C GLU A 185 -7.40 -9.64 -52.29
N LEU A 186 -7.61 -10.10 -51.06
CA LEU A 186 -8.77 -10.92 -50.70
C LEU A 186 -10.08 -10.13 -50.88
N ALA A 187 -10.10 -8.87 -50.44
CA ALA A 187 -11.25 -8.00 -50.62
C ALA A 187 -11.51 -7.67 -52.10
N GLU A 188 -10.47 -7.47 -52.91
CA GLU A 188 -10.60 -7.26 -54.35
C GLU A 188 -11.14 -8.49 -55.08
N GLN A 189 -10.71 -9.71 -54.70
CA GLN A 189 -11.27 -10.94 -55.26
C GLN A 189 -12.75 -11.10 -54.92
N VAL A 190 -13.14 -10.83 -53.67
CA VAL A 190 -14.55 -10.90 -53.25
C VAL A 190 -15.39 -9.84 -53.98
N ILE A 191 -14.91 -8.59 -54.04
CA ILE A 191 -15.62 -7.51 -54.74
C ILE A 191 -15.73 -7.79 -56.24
N GLY A 192 -14.65 -8.26 -56.88
CA GLY A 192 -14.64 -8.58 -58.30
C GLY A 192 -15.62 -9.69 -58.66
N ALA A 193 -15.65 -10.76 -57.88
CA ALA A 193 -16.59 -11.86 -58.08
C ALA A 193 -18.05 -11.44 -57.82
N LEU A 194 -18.29 -10.56 -56.84
CA LEU A 194 -19.63 -9.97 -56.63
C LEU A 194 -20.06 -9.11 -57.83
N HIS A 195 -19.19 -8.27 -58.37
CA HIS A 195 -19.50 -7.48 -59.56
C HIS A 195 -19.80 -8.36 -60.77
N GLN A 196 -19.01 -9.41 -61.00
CA GLN A 196 -19.23 -10.35 -62.10
C GLN A 196 -20.58 -11.07 -62.00
N PHE A 197 -21.04 -11.37 -60.78
CA PHE A 197 -22.37 -11.94 -60.56
C PHE A 197 -23.49 -10.96 -60.94
N PHE A 198 -23.36 -9.68 -60.56
CA PHE A 198 -24.39 -8.67 -60.81
C PHE A 198 -24.31 -8.03 -62.21
N GLU A 199 -23.26 -8.25 -63.00
CA GLU A 199 -23.16 -7.75 -64.38
C GLU A 199 -24.20 -8.34 -65.33
N ASN A 200 -24.61 -9.60 -65.11
CA ASN A 200 -25.50 -10.31 -66.03
C ASN A 200 -26.99 -10.21 -65.65
N GLU A 201 -27.35 -10.14 -64.37
CA GLU A 201 -28.74 -10.03 -63.86
C GLU A 201 -28.83 -9.35 -62.46
N ASP A 202 -28.71 -8.02 -62.37
CA ASP A 202 -28.98 -7.28 -61.11
C ASP A 202 -30.48 -6.93 -60.95
N GLU A 203 -31.35 -7.95 -60.88
CA GLU A 203 -32.79 -7.75 -60.62
C GLU A 203 -33.04 -7.05 -59.27
N THR A 204 -32.10 -7.16 -58.33
CA THR A 204 -32.22 -6.71 -56.94
C THR A 204 -31.72 -5.30 -56.67
N ARG A 205 -31.06 -4.66 -57.65
CA ARG A 205 -30.34 -3.38 -57.49
C ARG A 205 -29.38 -3.44 -56.29
N ALA A 206 -28.53 -4.47 -56.26
CA ALA A 206 -27.56 -4.70 -55.20
C ALA A 206 -26.42 -3.69 -55.26
N CYS A 207 -25.96 -3.33 -56.46
CA CYS A 207 -24.95 -2.29 -56.66
C CYS A 207 -25.60 -0.90 -56.50
N ARG A 208 -25.13 -0.11 -55.52
CA ARG A 208 -25.72 1.19 -55.18
C ARG A 208 -24.68 2.25 -54.89
N THR A 209 -25.02 3.49 -55.21
CA THR A 209 -24.26 4.67 -54.84
C THR A 209 -25.05 5.47 -53.82
N TYR A 210 -24.41 5.81 -52.70
CA TYR A 210 -24.98 6.66 -51.66
C TYR A 210 -24.30 8.04 -51.64
N SER A 211 -25.09 9.07 -51.34
CA SER A 211 -24.59 10.43 -51.11
C SER A 211 -23.78 10.51 -49.82
N THR A 212 -23.07 11.62 -49.61
CA THR A 212 -22.50 11.96 -48.31
C THR A 212 -23.56 12.03 -47.22
N ASN A 213 -23.18 11.71 -45.97
CA ASN A 213 -24.02 11.68 -44.78
C ASN A 213 -25.20 10.68 -44.83
N HIS A 214 -25.09 9.63 -45.65
CA HIS A 214 -26.06 8.54 -45.67
C HIS A 214 -25.76 7.52 -44.57
N PHE A 215 -26.79 7.09 -43.85
CA PHE A 215 -26.67 6.07 -42.81
C PHE A 215 -26.76 4.67 -43.42
N LEU A 216 -25.71 3.86 -43.26
CA LEU A 216 -25.73 2.45 -43.64
C LEU A 216 -26.29 1.61 -42.48
N THR A 217 -25.81 1.83 -41.27
CA THR A 217 -26.32 1.20 -40.04
C THR A 217 -26.53 2.23 -38.96
N LYS A 218 -27.38 1.91 -37.98
CA LYS A 218 -27.60 2.74 -36.79
C LYS A 218 -27.51 1.91 -35.54
N GLU A 219 -26.71 2.39 -34.59
CA GLU A 219 -26.45 1.69 -33.33
C GLU A 219 -27.76 1.34 -32.60
N GLY A 220 -27.91 0.08 -32.19
CA GLY A 220 -29.09 -0.44 -31.50
C GLY A 220 -30.27 -0.83 -32.40
N GLU A 221 -30.19 -0.62 -33.71
CA GLU A 221 -31.21 -1.03 -34.67
C GLU A 221 -30.86 -2.39 -35.32
N GLU A 222 -31.88 -3.16 -35.69
CA GLU A 222 -31.68 -4.42 -36.41
C GLU A 222 -30.98 -4.19 -37.75
N ASN A 223 -29.99 -5.03 -38.06
CA ASN A 223 -29.34 -5.01 -39.35
C ASN A 223 -29.84 -6.14 -40.25
N ARG A 224 -30.34 -5.78 -41.44
CA ARG A 224 -30.82 -6.74 -42.43
C ARG A 224 -29.89 -6.88 -43.64
N PHE A 225 -28.89 -6.01 -43.75
CA PHE A 225 -28.06 -5.93 -44.94
C PHE A 225 -26.58 -5.98 -44.61
N LEU A 226 -25.82 -6.41 -45.60
CA LEU A 226 -24.37 -6.40 -45.61
C LEU A 226 -23.94 -5.42 -46.69
N TRP A 227 -23.02 -4.51 -46.39
CA TRP A 227 -22.49 -3.56 -47.38
C TRP A 227 -21.01 -3.80 -47.58
N PHE A 228 -20.62 -4.04 -48.82
CA PHE A 228 -19.22 -4.01 -49.25
C PHE A 228 -18.92 -2.65 -49.86
N ILE A 229 -17.88 -1.99 -49.38
CA ILE A 229 -17.46 -0.70 -49.93
C ILE A 229 -16.60 -0.96 -51.16
N THR A 230 -17.06 -0.51 -52.32
CA THR A 230 -16.33 -0.62 -53.60
C THR A 230 -15.59 0.68 -53.93
N GLU A 231 -16.14 1.83 -53.53
CA GLU A 231 -15.50 3.14 -53.63
C GLU A 231 -16.01 4.10 -52.52
N GLY A 232 -15.19 5.04 -52.07
CA GLY A 232 -15.54 6.04 -51.05
C GLY A 232 -15.17 5.68 -49.61
N GLU A 233 -15.57 6.54 -48.67
CA GLU A 233 -15.25 6.42 -47.24
C GLU A 233 -16.51 6.35 -46.36
N VAL A 234 -16.47 5.53 -45.31
CA VAL A 234 -17.53 5.37 -44.30
C VAL A 234 -16.93 5.46 -42.91
N ALA A 235 -17.48 6.29 -42.03
CA ALA A 235 -17.12 6.34 -40.61
C ALA A 235 -18.10 5.53 -39.75
N LEU A 236 -17.57 4.81 -38.78
CA LEU A 236 -18.31 4.09 -37.75
C LEU A 236 -18.25 4.86 -36.45
N TYR A 237 -19.41 5.26 -35.94
CA TYR A 237 -19.57 5.95 -34.67
C TYR A 237 -20.17 5.03 -33.61
N LYS A 238 -19.73 5.21 -32.36
CA LYS A 238 -20.31 4.58 -31.17
C LYS A 238 -20.51 5.61 -30.07
N LYS A 239 -21.59 5.47 -29.30
CA LYS A 239 -21.81 6.27 -28.09
C LYS A 239 -20.94 5.76 -26.92
N ASP A 240 -20.25 6.67 -26.25
CA ASP A 240 -19.58 6.38 -24.98
C ASP A 240 -20.58 6.36 -23.81
N ASP A 241 -20.12 6.01 -22.61
CA ASP A 241 -20.96 5.90 -21.40
C ASP A 241 -21.61 7.24 -20.98
N LEU A 242 -21.10 8.36 -21.52
CA LEU A 242 -21.63 9.71 -21.32
C LEU A 242 -22.60 10.13 -22.45
N GLY A 243 -22.87 9.22 -23.41
CA GLY A 243 -23.78 9.43 -24.53
C GLY A 243 -23.19 10.22 -25.71
N GLN A 244 -21.90 10.58 -25.69
CA GLN A 244 -21.24 11.28 -26.79
C GLN A 244 -20.84 10.31 -27.90
N GLN A 245 -21.09 10.69 -29.16
CA GLN A 245 -20.66 9.89 -30.31
C GLN A 245 -19.17 10.10 -30.59
N ARG A 246 -18.42 8.98 -30.69
CA ARG A 246 -17.01 8.97 -31.09
C ARG A 246 -16.82 8.14 -32.36
N GLU A 247 -15.99 8.64 -33.27
CA GLU A 247 -15.54 7.87 -34.44
C GLU A 247 -14.61 6.75 -33.96
N VAL A 248 -15.00 5.50 -34.22
CA VAL A 248 -14.26 4.30 -33.78
C VAL A 248 -13.33 3.83 -34.88
N VAL A 249 -13.82 3.80 -36.12
CA VAL A 249 -13.11 3.30 -37.29
C VAL A 249 -13.58 4.01 -38.54
N ARG A 250 -12.65 4.28 -39.46
CA ARG A 250 -12.92 4.67 -40.84
C ARG A 250 -12.69 3.49 -41.78
N HIS A 251 -13.69 3.20 -42.61
CA HIS A 251 -13.67 2.17 -43.63
C HIS A 251 -13.57 2.77 -45.03
N LYS A 252 -12.84 2.08 -45.91
CA LYS A 252 -12.60 2.44 -47.31
C LYS A 252 -12.90 1.23 -48.19
N LYS A 253 -12.59 1.32 -49.50
CA LYS A 253 -12.69 0.21 -50.45
C LYS A 253 -12.15 -1.09 -49.87
N GLY A 254 -12.92 -2.17 -49.99
CA GLY A 254 -12.58 -3.50 -49.49
C GLY A 254 -13.06 -3.81 -48.07
N ASN A 255 -13.53 -2.81 -47.32
CA ASN A 255 -14.12 -3.04 -46.01
C ASN A 255 -15.61 -3.41 -46.08
N ILE A 256 -16.07 -4.10 -45.04
CA ILE A 256 -17.44 -4.57 -44.88
C ILE A 256 -18.09 -3.82 -43.73
N VAL A 257 -19.28 -3.28 -43.97
CA VAL A 257 -20.14 -2.69 -42.93
C VAL A 257 -21.28 -3.65 -42.61
N GLY A 258 -21.58 -3.82 -41.32
CA GLY A 258 -22.68 -4.66 -40.87
C GLY A 258 -22.39 -6.17 -40.83
N GLY A 259 -21.13 -6.60 -41.05
CA GLY A 259 -20.76 -8.02 -41.10
C GLY A 259 -21.17 -8.84 -39.88
N MET A 260 -20.84 -8.38 -38.66
CA MET A 260 -21.22 -9.08 -37.43
C MET A 260 -22.74 -9.15 -37.25
N SER A 261 -23.42 -8.01 -37.28
CA SER A 261 -24.88 -7.96 -37.05
C SER A 261 -25.67 -8.72 -38.11
N PHE A 262 -25.16 -8.78 -39.34
CA PHE A 262 -25.72 -9.61 -40.40
C PHE A 262 -25.55 -11.11 -40.13
N VAL A 263 -24.36 -11.56 -39.72
CA VAL A 263 -24.08 -12.99 -39.46
C VAL A 263 -24.72 -13.47 -38.17
N THR A 264 -24.61 -12.73 -37.07
CA THR A 264 -25.13 -13.13 -35.76
C THR A 264 -26.61 -12.85 -35.58
N GLY A 265 -27.19 -11.94 -36.37
CA GLY A 265 -28.57 -11.47 -36.20
C GLY A 265 -28.75 -10.47 -35.05
N GLU A 266 -27.66 -10.07 -34.40
CA GLU A 266 -27.70 -9.06 -33.33
C GLU A 266 -27.95 -7.64 -33.90
N LYS A 267 -28.37 -6.74 -33.02
CA LYS A 267 -28.51 -5.31 -33.34
C LYS A 267 -27.15 -4.72 -33.74
N SER A 268 -27.20 -3.69 -34.58
CA SER A 268 -26.01 -2.99 -35.05
C SER A 268 -25.21 -2.40 -33.88
N PHE A 269 -23.93 -2.75 -33.80
CA PHE A 269 -23.03 -2.27 -32.74
C PHE A 269 -22.64 -0.79 -32.88
N SER A 270 -22.72 -0.25 -34.10
CA SER A 270 -22.23 1.08 -34.43
C SER A 270 -23.07 1.73 -35.52
N THR A 271 -23.11 3.06 -35.51
CA THR A 271 -23.75 3.86 -36.56
C THR A 271 -22.74 4.09 -37.67
N ALA A 272 -23.03 3.63 -38.88
CA ALA A 272 -22.15 3.80 -40.04
C ALA A 272 -22.68 4.91 -40.94
N VAL A 273 -21.85 5.90 -41.25
CA VAL A 273 -22.21 7.08 -42.05
C VAL A 273 -21.22 7.25 -43.20
N THR A 274 -21.71 7.46 -44.42
CA THR A 274 -20.87 7.78 -45.58
C THR A 274 -20.27 9.18 -45.43
N LEU A 275 -18.95 9.29 -45.57
CA LEU A 275 -18.24 10.57 -45.50
C LEU A 275 -18.07 11.22 -46.88
N THR A 276 -17.95 10.40 -47.91
CA THR A 276 -17.88 10.81 -49.32
C THR A 276 -19.08 10.23 -50.07
N LYS A 277 -19.18 10.54 -51.38
CA LYS A 277 -20.00 9.71 -52.26
C LYS A 277 -19.40 8.29 -52.22
N THR A 278 -20.22 7.29 -51.91
CA THR A 278 -19.73 5.92 -51.62
C THR A 278 -20.51 4.91 -52.45
N ASP A 279 -19.77 4.11 -53.22
CA ASP A 279 -20.31 2.99 -53.96
C ASP A 279 -20.20 1.72 -53.11
N VAL A 280 -21.29 0.97 -53.07
CA VAL A 280 -21.39 -0.24 -52.26
C VAL A 280 -22.17 -1.34 -52.96
N ILE A 281 -21.85 -2.58 -52.62
CA ILE A 281 -22.67 -3.75 -52.93
C ILE A 281 -23.48 -4.09 -51.68
N LYS A 282 -24.80 -3.89 -51.75
CA LYS A 282 -25.75 -4.12 -50.66
C LYS A 282 -26.44 -5.47 -50.83
N LEU A 283 -26.19 -6.39 -49.91
CA LEU A 283 -26.75 -7.74 -49.92
C LEU A 283 -27.69 -7.93 -48.73
N ASP A 284 -28.89 -8.46 -48.97
CA ASP A 284 -29.71 -9.07 -47.90
C ASP A 284 -29.40 -10.57 -47.78
N ARG A 285 -30.09 -11.27 -46.86
CA ARG A 285 -29.87 -12.70 -46.61
C ARG A 285 -30.17 -13.58 -47.81
N ASP A 286 -31.22 -13.26 -48.57
CA ASP A 286 -31.68 -14.08 -49.69
C ASP A 286 -30.73 -13.92 -50.89
N VAL A 287 -30.33 -12.68 -51.18
CA VAL A 287 -29.34 -12.37 -52.22
C VAL A 287 -27.99 -12.94 -51.84
N PHE A 288 -27.57 -12.81 -50.58
CA PHE A 288 -26.32 -13.39 -50.09
C PHE A 288 -26.29 -14.92 -50.28
N ALA A 289 -27.37 -15.63 -49.93
CA ALA A 289 -27.45 -17.07 -50.13
C ALA A 289 -27.36 -17.44 -51.62
N LYS A 290 -28.07 -16.72 -52.50
CA LYS A 290 -28.01 -16.95 -53.96
C LYS A 290 -26.60 -16.77 -54.52
N VAL A 291 -25.91 -15.70 -54.14
CA VAL A 291 -24.52 -15.45 -54.53
C VAL A 291 -23.62 -16.60 -54.08
N MET A 292 -23.73 -17.04 -52.83
CA MET A 292 -22.89 -18.11 -52.29
C MET A 292 -23.18 -19.49 -52.90
N HIS A 293 -24.41 -19.72 -53.38
CA HIS A 293 -24.75 -20.93 -54.13
C HIS A 293 -24.28 -20.89 -55.59
N SER A 294 -24.15 -19.71 -56.19
CA SER A 294 -23.71 -19.54 -57.58
C SER A 294 -22.21 -19.76 -57.79
N ASP A 295 -21.36 -19.38 -56.83
CA ASP A 295 -19.92 -19.66 -56.87
C ASP A 295 -19.45 -20.24 -55.53
N SER A 296 -19.23 -21.55 -55.50
CA SER A 296 -18.75 -22.27 -54.32
C SER A 296 -17.34 -21.84 -53.86
N ARG A 297 -16.59 -21.11 -54.70
CA ARG A 297 -15.27 -20.54 -54.36
C ARG A 297 -15.36 -19.20 -53.62
N LEU A 298 -16.51 -18.52 -53.65
CA LEU A 298 -16.71 -17.24 -52.96
C LEU A 298 -16.88 -17.41 -51.44
N LEU A 299 -17.53 -18.48 -50.99
CA LEU A 299 -17.83 -18.70 -49.58
C LEU A 299 -16.55 -18.80 -48.71
N PRO A 300 -15.49 -19.53 -49.10
CA PRO A 300 -14.23 -19.54 -48.36
C PRO A 300 -13.54 -18.17 -48.30
N LEU A 301 -13.51 -17.44 -49.43
CA LEU A 301 -12.91 -16.09 -49.50
C LEU A 301 -13.62 -15.11 -48.57
N PHE A 302 -14.95 -15.11 -48.62
CA PHE A 302 -15.78 -14.28 -47.76
C PHE A 302 -15.62 -14.62 -46.28
N THR A 303 -15.64 -15.91 -45.94
CA THR A 303 -15.48 -16.39 -44.56
C THR A 303 -14.11 -15.99 -44.00
N ASN A 304 -13.05 -16.09 -44.82
CA ASN A 304 -11.71 -15.67 -44.44
C ASN A 304 -11.64 -14.15 -44.19
N LEU A 305 -12.25 -13.34 -45.07
CA LEU A 305 -12.30 -11.88 -44.93
C LEU A 305 -13.01 -11.45 -43.64
N LEU A 306 -14.15 -12.06 -43.33
CA LEU A 306 -14.88 -11.82 -42.07
C LEU A 306 -14.06 -12.23 -40.85
N LEU A 307 -13.51 -13.45 -40.84
CA LEU A 307 -12.70 -13.97 -39.73
C LEU A 307 -11.47 -13.09 -39.45
N ARG A 308 -10.78 -12.60 -40.49
CA ARG A 308 -9.65 -11.68 -40.33
C ARG A 308 -10.06 -10.35 -39.71
N HIS A 309 -11.17 -9.76 -40.15
CA HIS A 309 -11.71 -8.55 -39.56
C HIS A 309 -12.12 -8.75 -38.09
N PHE A 310 -12.73 -9.89 -37.74
CA PHE A 310 -13.12 -10.21 -36.37
C PHE A 310 -11.90 -10.41 -35.46
N ASN A 311 -10.92 -11.20 -35.89
CA ASN A 311 -9.71 -11.46 -35.11
C ASN A 311 -8.93 -10.17 -34.80
N ARG A 312 -8.77 -9.28 -35.79
CA ARG A 312 -8.13 -7.98 -35.56
C ARG A 312 -8.88 -7.12 -34.55
N ARG A 313 -10.21 -7.12 -34.59
CA ARG A 313 -11.04 -6.36 -33.64
C ARG A 313 -10.88 -6.91 -32.22
N LEU A 314 -10.89 -8.24 -32.07
CA LEU A 314 -10.67 -8.90 -30.78
C LEU A 314 -9.28 -8.60 -30.23
N GLN A 315 -8.22 -8.73 -31.05
CA GLN A 315 -6.85 -8.42 -30.65
C GLN A 315 -6.69 -6.98 -30.15
N ARG A 316 -7.28 -5.99 -30.84
CA ARG A 316 -7.25 -4.58 -30.38
C ARG A 316 -7.93 -4.42 -29.03
N SER A 317 -9.11 -5.01 -28.84
CA SER A 317 -9.84 -4.93 -27.57
C SER A 317 -9.06 -5.56 -26.41
N ILE A 318 -8.42 -6.70 -26.64
CA ILE A 318 -7.60 -7.39 -25.64
C ILE A 318 -6.37 -6.54 -25.28
N ASN A 319 -5.65 -6.03 -26.28
CA ASN A 319 -4.47 -5.19 -26.04
C ASN A 319 -4.82 -3.91 -25.26
N THR A 320 -5.91 -3.22 -25.58
CA THR A 320 -6.35 -2.03 -24.83
C THR A 320 -6.67 -2.38 -23.38
N LYS A 321 -7.38 -3.48 -23.13
CA LYS A 321 -7.72 -3.92 -21.77
C LYS A 321 -6.47 -4.28 -20.95
N LEU A 322 -5.51 -4.97 -21.56
CA LEU A 322 -4.22 -5.32 -20.92
C LEU A 322 -3.40 -4.07 -20.59
N GLN A 323 -3.35 -3.10 -21.52
CA GLN A 323 -2.60 -1.86 -21.31
C GLN A 323 -3.23 -1.03 -20.18
N LEU A 324 -4.57 -0.96 -20.12
CA LEU A 324 -5.27 -0.32 -19.01
C LEU A 324 -4.97 -0.97 -17.67
N GLN A 325 -5.01 -2.31 -17.59
CA GLN A 325 -4.69 -3.04 -16.37
C GLN A 325 -3.26 -2.75 -15.90
N LYS A 326 -2.30 -2.76 -16.82
CA LYS A 326 -0.89 -2.41 -16.52
C LYS A 326 -0.74 -0.98 -16.01
N THR A 327 -1.49 -0.02 -16.57
CA THR A 327 -1.45 1.37 -16.09
C THR A 327 -2.04 1.52 -14.69
N LEU A 328 -3.08 0.75 -14.35
CA LEU A 328 -3.68 0.75 -13.01
C LEU A 328 -2.71 0.17 -11.98
N GLU A 329 -2.11 -0.98 -12.26
CA GLU A 329 -1.10 -1.59 -11.37
C GLU A 329 0.10 -0.67 -11.14
N SER A 330 0.58 -0.01 -12.21
CA SER A 330 1.69 0.95 -12.10
C SER A 330 1.30 2.19 -11.28
N LEU A 331 0.05 2.66 -11.41
CA LEU A 331 -0.46 3.80 -10.65
C LEU A 331 -0.58 3.45 -9.16
N GLU A 332 -1.13 2.28 -8.84
CA GLU A 332 -1.27 1.78 -7.48
C GLU A 332 0.09 1.60 -6.80
N SER A 333 1.07 1.05 -7.51
CA SER A 333 2.45 0.93 -7.00
C SER A 333 3.11 2.29 -6.75
N ALA A 334 2.97 3.24 -7.66
CA ALA A 334 3.50 4.59 -7.47
C ALA A 334 2.83 5.31 -6.29
N HIS A 335 1.53 5.09 -6.10
CA HIS A 335 0.77 5.61 -4.98
C HIS A 335 1.27 5.06 -3.63
N GLN A 336 1.49 3.75 -3.55
CA GLN A 336 2.03 3.12 -2.34
C GLN A 336 3.43 3.66 -1.98
N GLN A 337 4.30 3.85 -2.97
CA GLN A 337 5.63 4.45 -2.76
C GLN A 337 5.56 5.90 -2.24
N LEU A 338 4.57 6.69 -2.68
CA LEU A 338 4.38 8.05 -2.18
C LEU A 338 3.95 8.05 -0.72
N ILE A 339 3.03 7.16 -0.34
CA ILE A 339 2.58 6.99 1.06
C ILE A 339 3.78 6.63 1.95
N GLU A 340 4.61 5.68 1.54
CA GLU A 340 5.81 5.30 2.31
C GLU A 340 6.79 6.46 2.48
N ARG A 341 7.02 7.24 1.41
CA ARG A 341 7.88 8.43 1.47
C ARG A 341 7.32 9.51 2.41
N GLU A 342 6.02 9.75 2.38
CA GLU A 342 5.37 10.70 3.29
C GLU A 342 5.46 10.22 4.74
N LYS A 343 5.22 8.92 4.98
CA LYS A 343 5.39 8.29 6.29
C LYS A 343 6.81 8.50 6.80
N MET A 344 7.82 8.24 5.98
CA MET A 344 9.24 8.46 6.33
C MET A 344 9.57 9.93 6.59
N ALA A 345 9.01 10.86 5.82
CA ALA A 345 9.22 12.29 6.03
C ALA A 345 8.60 12.78 7.36
N MET A 346 7.36 12.35 7.67
CA MET A 346 6.72 12.62 8.95
C MET A 346 7.47 11.98 10.11
N LEU A 347 7.89 10.71 9.96
CA LEU A 347 8.72 10.04 10.96
C LEU A 347 10.03 10.79 11.16
N GLY A 348 10.66 11.30 10.09
CA GLY A 348 11.88 12.10 10.17
C GLY A 348 11.70 13.41 10.95
N GLN A 349 10.61 14.15 10.72
CA GLN A 349 10.28 15.35 11.50
C GLN A 349 9.99 15.03 12.96
N LEU A 350 9.24 13.95 13.22
CA LEU A 350 8.94 13.48 14.56
C LEU A 350 10.21 13.03 15.28
N VAL A 351 11.06 12.23 14.63
CA VAL A 351 12.34 11.77 15.18
C VAL A 351 13.25 12.95 15.48
N ALA A 352 13.32 13.97 14.63
CA ALA A 352 14.12 15.18 14.90
C ALA A 352 13.58 15.96 16.11
N GLY A 353 12.25 16.13 16.22
CA GLY A 353 11.61 16.77 17.36
C GLY A 353 11.76 15.97 18.67
N VAL A 354 11.61 14.65 18.58
CA VAL A 354 11.73 13.73 19.71
C VAL A 354 13.18 13.57 20.15
N ALA A 355 14.15 13.56 19.22
CA ALA A 355 15.56 13.58 19.56
C ALA A 355 15.90 14.84 20.37
N HIS A 356 15.37 16.01 19.97
CA HIS A 356 15.53 17.24 20.73
C HIS A 356 14.86 17.14 22.12
N GLU A 357 13.67 16.54 22.21
CA GLU A 357 12.96 16.36 23.48
C GLU A 357 13.52 15.27 24.39
N LEU A 358 14.25 14.29 23.86
CA LEU A 358 15.01 13.29 24.61
C LEU A 358 16.34 13.89 25.11
N ASN A 359 17.01 14.68 24.28
CA ASN A 359 18.28 15.31 24.65
C ASN A 359 18.12 16.25 25.86
N ASN A 360 16.99 16.95 25.98
CA ASN A 360 16.70 17.86 27.08
C ASN A 360 16.72 17.19 28.49
N PRO A 361 15.92 16.15 28.78
CA PRO A 361 15.97 15.42 30.04
C PRO A 361 17.27 14.64 30.21
N ILE A 362 17.87 14.09 29.14
CA ILE A 362 19.18 13.42 29.22
C ILE A 362 20.25 14.39 29.72
N ALA A 363 20.32 15.60 29.16
CA ALA A 363 21.27 16.62 29.60
C ALA A 363 21.02 17.05 31.06
N ALA A 364 19.75 17.09 31.49
CA ALA A 364 19.40 17.35 32.90
C ALA A 364 19.83 16.21 33.83
N ILE A 365 19.68 14.95 33.41
CA ILE A 365 20.16 13.78 34.15
C ILE A 365 21.67 13.81 34.27
N LEU A 366 22.41 14.05 33.18
CA LEU A 366 23.88 14.11 33.18
C LEU A 366 24.43 15.18 34.13
N ARG A 367 23.89 16.41 34.08
CA ARG A 367 24.25 17.48 35.03
C ARG A 367 23.88 17.12 36.47
N GLY A 368 22.74 16.47 36.65
CA GLY A 368 22.29 15.98 37.95
C GLY A 368 23.24 14.93 38.52
N THR A 369 23.70 13.97 37.71
CA THR A 369 24.65 12.93 38.14
C THR A 369 26.02 13.50 38.50
N GLU A 370 26.51 14.49 37.76
CA GLU A 370 27.75 15.21 38.09
C GLU A 370 27.62 15.94 39.44
N THR A 371 26.52 16.67 39.63
CA THR A 371 26.21 17.35 40.91
C THR A 371 26.10 16.34 42.06
N LEU A 372 25.46 15.19 41.82
CA LEU A 372 25.29 14.15 42.84
C LEU A 372 26.64 13.53 43.24
N SER A 373 27.53 13.30 42.26
CA SER A 373 28.86 12.74 42.51
C SER A 373 29.69 13.65 43.42
N ASP A 374 29.66 14.96 43.16
CA ASP A 374 30.34 15.96 43.99
C ASP A 374 29.74 16.03 45.42
N LYS A 375 28.41 16.06 45.54
CA LYS A 375 27.75 16.22 46.84
C LYS A 375 27.73 14.96 47.71
N ILE A 376 27.68 13.76 47.13
CA ILE A 376 27.76 12.52 47.91
C ILE A 376 29.13 12.39 48.59
N GLU A 377 30.21 12.81 47.95
CA GLU A 377 31.54 12.77 48.55
C GLU A 377 31.60 13.62 49.83
N HIS A 378 31.03 14.83 49.80
CA HIS A 378 30.90 15.69 50.97
C HIS A 378 30.01 15.08 52.08
N LEU A 379 28.88 14.48 51.72
CA LEU A 379 27.95 13.87 52.67
C LEU A 379 28.53 12.65 53.39
N VAL A 380 29.41 11.89 52.72
CA VAL A 380 30.07 10.71 53.31
C VAL A 380 31.24 11.11 54.22
N GLN A 381 31.92 12.23 53.92
CA GLN A 381 33.04 12.72 54.72
C GLN A 381 32.59 13.47 56.00
N GLU A 382 31.39 14.07 56.03
CA GLU A 382 30.82 14.74 57.20
C GLU A 382 30.43 13.75 58.33
N THR A 383 31.34 13.47 59.26
CA THR A 383 31.16 12.47 60.35
C THR A 383 31.03 13.05 61.76
N GLU A 384 31.16 14.36 61.96
CA GLU A 384 31.36 14.93 63.32
C GLU A 384 30.07 15.34 64.08
N HIS A 385 28.89 15.46 63.43
CA HIS A 385 27.67 15.97 64.07
C HIS A 385 26.39 15.11 63.85
N LYS A 386 26.16 14.13 64.74
CA LYS A 386 25.01 13.20 64.70
C LYS A 386 23.63 13.87 64.63
N ASN A 387 23.42 14.99 65.32
CA ASN A 387 22.13 15.70 65.31
C ASN A 387 21.84 16.36 63.95
N LEU A 388 22.87 16.85 63.28
CA LEU A 388 22.73 17.49 61.97
C LEU A 388 22.51 16.45 60.87
N GLN A 389 23.19 15.31 60.96
CA GLN A 389 22.97 14.17 60.05
C GLN A 389 21.53 13.68 60.05
N HIS A 390 20.87 13.61 61.23
CA HIS A 390 19.47 13.21 61.32
C HIS A 390 18.54 14.20 60.61
N LYS A 391 18.73 15.49 60.86
CA LYS A 391 17.96 16.58 60.24
C LYS A 391 18.20 16.67 58.73
N GLY A 392 19.46 16.54 58.30
CA GLY A 392 19.85 16.47 56.89
C GLY A 392 19.25 15.26 56.18
N SER A 393 19.27 14.09 56.79
CA SER A 393 18.64 12.88 56.22
C SER A 393 17.13 13.02 56.04
N GLN A 394 16.44 13.67 56.99
CA GLN A 394 15.02 13.98 56.87
C GLN A 394 14.76 15.01 55.76
N LEU A 395 15.59 16.05 55.69
CA LEU A 395 15.53 17.07 54.64
C LEU A 395 15.70 16.48 53.24
N LEU A 396 16.65 15.55 53.07
CA LEU A 396 16.86 14.82 51.82
C LEU A 396 15.62 14.04 51.40
N ARG A 397 15.04 13.24 52.31
CA ARG A 397 13.81 12.46 52.03
C ARG A 397 12.63 13.35 51.66
N ASN A 398 12.50 14.49 52.33
CA ASN A 398 11.48 15.48 52.02
C ASN A 398 11.72 16.09 50.64
N ALA A 399 12.96 16.50 50.32
CA ALA A 399 13.33 17.06 49.03
C ALA A 399 13.12 16.08 47.85
N LEU A 400 13.25 14.76 48.12
CA LEU A 400 12.99 13.70 47.14
C LEU A 400 11.52 13.62 46.72
N SER A 401 10.60 14.01 47.62
CA SER A 401 9.15 13.89 47.43
C SER A 401 8.42 15.24 47.33
N ALA A 402 9.13 16.34 47.59
CA ALA A 402 8.58 17.69 47.59
C ALA A 402 8.06 18.09 46.21
N LYS A 403 6.94 18.83 46.19
CA LYS A 403 6.42 19.45 44.97
C LYS A 403 7.22 20.73 44.68
N PRO A 404 7.54 21.03 43.41
CA PRO A 404 8.16 22.31 43.07
C PRO A 404 7.22 23.45 43.45
N THR A 405 7.76 24.46 44.14
CA THR A 405 7.05 25.70 44.48
C THR A 405 7.30 26.76 43.41
N SER A 406 6.35 27.67 43.22
CA SER A 406 6.52 28.73 42.23
C SER A 406 7.55 29.76 42.71
N THR A 407 8.36 30.30 41.78
CA THR A 407 9.37 31.32 42.15
C THR A 407 8.75 32.62 42.69
N SER A 408 7.46 32.86 42.44
CA SER A 408 6.69 33.96 43.05
C SER A 408 6.38 33.67 44.52
N GLU A 409 5.87 32.47 44.83
CA GLU A 409 5.59 32.06 46.23
C GLU A 409 6.87 31.98 47.06
N GLU A 410 7.96 31.47 46.49
CA GLU A 410 9.26 31.44 47.18
C GLU A 410 9.75 32.86 47.53
N ARG A 411 9.52 33.84 46.65
CA ARG A 411 9.88 35.24 46.91
C ARG A 411 8.99 35.87 47.98
N GLU A 412 7.70 35.57 47.97
CA GLU A 412 6.75 36.06 48.98
C GLU A 412 7.08 35.50 50.36
N ARG A 413 7.28 34.19 50.45
CA ARG A 413 7.73 33.53 51.68
C ARG A 413 9.08 34.07 52.15
N ALA A 414 10.04 34.24 51.24
CA ALA A 414 11.34 34.79 51.61
C ALA A 414 11.24 36.22 52.15
N LYS A 415 10.37 37.07 51.57
CA LYS A 415 10.10 38.42 52.09
C LYS A 415 9.45 38.39 53.47
N ALA A 416 8.50 37.46 53.70
CA ALA A 416 7.85 37.32 55.00
C ALA A 416 8.86 36.95 56.10
N ILE A 417 9.76 36.00 55.81
CA ILE A 417 10.83 35.62 56.73
C ILE A 417 11.86 36.75 56.88
N GLU A 418 12.24 37.43 55.79
CA GLU A 418 13.19 38.55 55.81
C GLU A 418 12.72 39.68 56.74
N ASN A 419 11.42 39.98 56.76
CA ASN A 419 10.84 40.95 57.69
C ASN A 419 10.95 40.53 59.16
N GLU A 420 11.06 39.22 59.44
CA GLU A 420 11.13 38.66 60.79
C GLU A 420 12.56 38.56 61.32
N ILE A 421 13.51 38.13 60.49
CA ILE A 421 14.91 37.88 60.88
C ILE A 421 15.88 38.99 60.45
N HIS A 422 15.44 39.95 59.64
CA HIS A 422 16.22 41.06 59.07
C HIS A 422 17.51 40.64 58.32
N HIS A 423 17.59 39.38 57.88
CA HIS A 423 18.75 38.83 57.18
C HIS A 423 18.34 38.15 55.86
N ARG A 424 18.39 38.92 54.77
CA ARG A 424 17.89 38.52 53.44
C ARG A 424 18.45 37.21 52.92
N LEU A 425 19.75 36.96 53.13
CA LEU A 425 20.42 35.77 52.59
C LEU A 425 19.98 34.48 53.30
N ILE A 426 19.76 34.55 54.62
CA ILE A 426 19.31 33.43 55.45
C ILE A 426 17.83 33.16 55.18
N ALA A 427 17.01 34.21 55.03
CA ALA A 427 15.59 34.08 54.70
C ALA A 427 15.38 33.36 53.36
N LYS A 428 16.17 33.73 52.34
CA LYS A 428 16.16 33.04 51.04
C LYS A 428 16.59 31.57 51.16
N LYS A 429 17.64 31.26 51.92
CA LYS A 429 18.09 29.87 52.12
C LYS A 429 17.06 29.04 52.88
N LEU A 430 16.47 29.56 53.95
CA LEU A 430 15.42 28.86 54.71
C LEU A 430 14.24 28.47 53.83
N VAL A 431 13.74 29.40 53.01
CA VAL A 431 12.63 29.11 52.09
C VAL A 431 13.04 28.17 50.97
N LYS A 432 14.23 28.36 50.38
CA LYS A 432 14.74 27.48 49.30
C LYS A 432 14.90 26.03 49.78
N LEU A 433 15.32 25.84 51.03
CA LEU A 433 15.45 24.52 51.66
C LEU A 433 14.12 24.01 52.23
N ASN A 434 13.03 24.79 52.14
CA ASN A 434 11.73 24.49 52.75
C ASN A 434 11.82 24.22 54.26
N LEU A 435 12.70 24.97 54.93
CA LEU A 435 12.95 25.01 56.36
C LEU A 435 12.43 26.30 56.98
N ASP A 436 11.64 27.08 56.24
CA ASP A 436 11.06 28.31 56.73
C ASP A 436 10.20 28.05 57.95
N ASP A 437 9.45 26.96 58.09
CA ASP A 437 8.67 26.68 59.31
C ASP A 437 9.48 26.25 60.56
N ASP A 438 10.80 26.14 60.46
CA ASP A 438 11.66 25.70 61.56
C ASP A 438 11.94 26.84 62.57
N LEU A 439 11.18 26.85 63.66
CA LEU A 439 11.27 27.87 64.71
C LEU A 439 12.67 27.95 65.36
N ALA A 440 13.39 26.83 65.48
CA ALA A 440 14.72 26.81 66.09
C ALA A 440 15.75 27.50 65.18
N LEU A 441 15.68 27.26 63.87
CA LEU A 441 16.53 27.94 62.89
C LEU A 441 16.18 29.42 62.75
N ARG A 442 14.90 29.81 62.82
CA ARG A 442 14.50 31.23 62.84
C ARG A 442 15.02 31.97 64.07
N GLN A 443 14.94 31.36 65.25
CA GLN A 443 15.47 31.95 66.49
C GLN A 443 16.99 32.05 66.45
N SER A 444 17.68 31.01 65.97
CA SER A 444 19.12 31.01 65.75
C SER A 444 19.54 32.11 64.77
N ALA A 445 18.80 32.30 63.67
CA ALA A 445 19.07 33.35 62.69
C ALA A 445 19.01 34.78 63.27
N LYS A 446 18.25 35.00 64.34
CA LYS A 446 18.17 36.31 65.02
C LYS A 446 19.31 36.55 66.01
N HIS A 447 19.80 35.50 66.66
CA HIS A 447 20.80 35.60 67.73
C HIS A 447 22.23 35.36 67.26
N ASP A 448 22.42 34.45 66.30
CA ASP A 448 23.71 34.04 65.76
C ASP A 448 23.60 33.73 64.25
N PRO A 449 23.62 34.77 63.39
CA PRO A 449 23.45 34.63 61.95
C PRO A 449 24.56 33.83 61.28
N GLU A 450 25.81 33.97 61.75
CA GLU A 450 26.99 33.31 61.15
C GLU A 450 26.92 31.79 61.34
N LYS A 451 26.68 31.33 62.56
CA LYS A 451 26.51 29.89 62.85
C LYS A 451 25.30 29.28 62.15
N THR A 452 24.23 30.06 62.02
CA THR A 452 23.03 29.63 61.30
C THR A 452 23.30 29.47 59.81
N LEU A 453 24.11 30.35 59.23
CA LEU A 453 24.50 30.26 57.83
C LEU A 453 25.35 29.00 57.56
N GLU A 454 26.34 28.72 58.41
CA GLU A 454 27.17 27.50 58.34
C GLU A 454 26.32 26.23 58.43
N THR A 455 25.37 26.19 59.37
CA THR A 455 24.41 25.08 59.52
C THR A 455 23.54 24.89 58.26
N LEU A 456 23.09 26.00 57.65
CA LEU A 456 22.28 25.95 56.43
C LEU A 456 23.09 25.52 55.21
N GLU A 457 24.39 25.83 55.15
CA GLU A 457 25.29 25.36 54.09
C GLU A 457 25.48 23.84 54.14
N GLN A 458 25.65 23.28 55.34
CA GLN A 458 25.74 21.83 55.53
C GLN A 458 24.42 21.14 55.15
N LEU A 459 23.27 21.68 55.58
CA LEU A 459 21.94 21.16 55.22
C LEU A 459 21.61 21.33 53.71
N GLU A 460 22.17 22.34 53.05
CA GLU A 460 21.97 22.58 51.61
C GLU A 460 22.48 21.40 50.78
N ASN A 461 23.57 20.73 51.19
CA ASN A 461 24.08 19.54 50.50
C ASN A 461 23.06 18.39 50.53
N TYR A 462 22.42 18.13 51.67
CA TYR A 462 21.39 17.09 51.80
C TYR A 462 20.15 17.39 50.94
N PHE A 463 19.72 18.66 50.94
CA PHE A 463 18.59 19.11 50.13
C PHE A 463 18.89 19.04 48.62
N LEU A 464 20.07 19.48 48.19
CA LEU A 464 20.50 19.43 46.80
C LEU A 464 20.59 17.98 46.31
N THR A 465 21.11 17.06 47.12
CA THR A 465 21.14 15.63 46.79
C THR A 465 19.72 15.06 46.61
N GLY A 466 18.80 15.34 47.55
CA GLY A 466 17.41 14.86 47.45
C GLY A 466 16.65 15.46 46.26
N SER A 467 16.78 16.76 46.03
CA SER A 467 16.12 17.46 44.92
C SER A 467 16.69 17.07 43.54
N THR A 468 18.00 16.82 43.46
CA THR A 468 18.67 16.34 42.25
C THR A 468 18.25 14.91 41.90
N LEU A 469 18.20 14.01 42.89
CA LEU A 469 17.67 12.64 42.70
C LEU A 469 16.21 12.65 42.21
N ARG A 470 15.37 13.52 42.77
CA ARG A 470 14.00 13.71 42.29
C ARG A 470 13.98 14.16 40.83
N SER A 471 14.80 15.15 40.48
CA SER A 471 14.90 15.65 39.10
C SER A 471 15.33 14.55 38.12
N ILE A 472 16.30 13.71 38.51
CA ILE A 472 16.74 12.57 37.71
C ILE A 472 15.59 11.57 37.51
N ASN A 473 14.87 11.20 38.58
CA ASN A 473 13.75 10.27 38.50
C ASN A 473 12.61 10.80 37.61
N VAL A 474 12.27 12.08 37.73
CA VAL A 474 11.25 12.72 36.88
C VAL A 474 11.69 12.74 35.42
N CYS A 475 12.95 13.07 35.13
CA CYS A 475 13.48 13.08 33.77
C CYS A 475 13.55 11.66 33.17
N ALA A 476 13.95 10.66 33.96
CA ALA A 476 14.02 9.27 33.53
C ALA A 476 12.63 8.69 33.23
N GLN A 477 11.64 8.99 34.07
CA GLN A 477 10.25 8.62 33.83
C GLN A 477 9.72 9.26 32.54
N ARG A 478 10.00 10.55 32.33
CA ARG A 478 9.61 11.27 31.11
C ARG A 478 10.23 10.66 29.84
N ILE A 479 11.49 10.20 29.90
CA ILE A 479 12.14 9.46 28.80
C ILE A 479 11.44 8.12 28.56
N ALA A 480 11.15 7.36 29.61
CA ALA A 480 10.48 6.07 29.50
C ALA A 480 9.09 6.19 28.86
N ASP A 481 8.33 7.23 29.23
CA ASP A 481 7.01 7.50 28.66
C ASP A 481 7.10 7.94 27.19
N MET A 482 8.08 8.78 26.81
CA MET A 482 8.35 9.13 25.40
C MET A 482 8.74 7.90 24.55
N VAL A 483 9.63 7.03 25.05
CA VAL A 483 10.04 5.82 24.34
C VAL A 483 8.86 4.84 24.20
N ARG A 484 7.97 4.75 25.21
CA ARG A 484 6.75 3.95 25.12
C ARG A 484 5.81 4.47 24.03
N SER A 485 5.61 5.78 23.95
CA SER A 485 4.80 6.43 22.89
C SER A 485 5.40 6.21 21.50
N LEU A 486 6.73 6.35 21.34
CA LEU A 486 7.44 6.06 20.09
C LEU A 486 7.36 4.60 19.65
N LYS A 487 7.36 3.65 20.60
CA LYS A 487 7.26 2.21 20.30
C LYS A 487 5.95 1.85 19.60
N GLY A 488 4.89 2.65 19.75
CA GLY A 488 3.64 2.53 18.98
C GLY A 488 3.81 2.90 17.50
N TYR A 489 4.69 3.86 17.18
CA TYR A 489 4.98 4.30 15.80
C TYR A 489 5.97 3.40 15.06
N ALA A 490 6.86 2.72 15.79
CA ALA A 490 7.98 1.98 15.23
C ALA A 490 7.70 0.48 15.01
N ARG A 491 6.49 -0.02 15.25
CA ARG A 491 6.11 -1.38 14.84
C ARG A 491 5.82 -1.39 13.34
N PRO A 492 6.68 -2.00 12.51
CA PRO A 492 6.22 -2.48 11.22
C PRO A 492 5.30 -3.68 11.51
N ASP A 493 4.29 -3.90 10.68
CA ASP A 493 3.62 -5.20 10.52
C ASP A 493 2.29 -5.50 11.25
N ASP A 494 1.67 -4.59 11.99
CA ASP A 494 0.25 -4.78 12.36
C ASP A 494 -0.70 -4.12 11.35
N GLU A 495 -0.73 -4.65 10.13
CA GLU A 495 -1.89 -4.49 9.23
C GLU A 495 -3.13 -5.23 9.77
N ALA A 496 -2.97 -6.02 10.84
CA ALA A 496 -4.06 -6.70 11.50
C ALA A 496 -5.02 -5.71 12.18
N LEU A 497 -6.31 -5.99 12.04
CA LEU A 497 -7.38 -5.27 12.70
C LEU A 497 -7.41 -5.61 14.19
N HIS A 498 -7.33 -4.59 15.03
CA HIS A 498 -7.36 -4.71 16.49
C HIS A 498 -8.58 -4.01 17.07
N LYS A 499 -9.16 -4.57 18.13
CA LYS A 499 -10.15 -3.86 18.95
C LYS A 499 -9.44 -2.90 19.88
N VAL A 500 -9.56 -1.60 19.62
CA VAL A 500 -8.79 -0.56 20.31
C VAL A 500 -9.70 0.55 20.82
N ASN A 501 -9.29 1.16 21.93
CA ASN A 501 -9.87 2.41 22.42
C ASN A 501 -9.27 3.58 21.64
N ILE A 502 -10.09 4.26 20.83
CA ILE A 502 -9.65 5.39 20.00
C ILE A 502 -9.13 6.56 20.85
N HIS A 503 -9.62 6.74 22.08
CA HIS A 503 -9.15 7.82 22.95
C HIS A 503 -7.67 7.67 23.30
N GLU A 504 -7.18 6.44 23.49
CA GLU A 504 -5.75 6.20 23.77
C GLU A 504 -4.87 6.70 22.62
N GLY A 505 -5.23 6.38 21.38
CA GLY A 505 -4.48 6.84 20.20
C GLY A 505 -4.49 8.37 20.00
N ILE A 506 -5.59 9.04 20.36
CA ILE A 506 -5.69 10.50 20.32
C ILE A 506 -4.81 11.13 21.41
N GLU A 507 -4.88 10.62 22.64
CA GLU A 507 -4.07 11.11 23.76
C GLU A 507 -2.57 10.93 23.49
N ASP A 508 -2.16 9.77 22.99
CA ASP A 508 -0.77 9.52 22.59
C ASP A 508 -0.29 10.53 21.54
N THR A 509 -1.16 10.89 20.59
CA THR A 509 -0.85 11.89 19.57
C THR A 509 -0.74 13.29 20.18
N LEU A 510 -1.59 13.64 21.14
CA LEU A 510 -1.53 14.94 21.82
C LEU A 510 -0.25 15.12 22.64
N VAL A 511 0.24 14.06 23.27
CA VAL A 511 1.52 14.07 24.00
C VAL A 511 2.67 14.45 23.06
N ILE A 512 2.68 13.92 21.84
CA ILE A 512 3.70 14.24 20.82
C ILE A 512 3.69 15.72 20.45
N PHE A 513 2.51 16.35 20.41
CA PHE A 513 2.35 17.76 20.07
C PHE A 513 2.38 18.71 21.28
N GLU A 514 2.66 18.22 22.51
CA GLU A 514 2.57 18.98 23.76
C GLU A 514 3.31 20.33 23.68
N ASN A 515 4.55 20.34 23.14
CA ASN A 515 5.35 21.56 23.02
C ASN A 515 4.78 22.60 22.05
N ARG A 516 4.16 22.14 20.96
CA ARG A 516 3.52 23.04 19.98
C ARG A 516 2.19 23.56 20.53
N LEU A 517 1.50 22.75 21.31
CA LEU A 517 0.22 23.08 21.94
C LEU A 517 0.37 23.89 23.23
N LYS A 518 1.55 23.96 23.85
CA LYS A 518 1.80 24.67 25.12
C LYS A 518 1.39 26.15 25.14
N ARG A 519 1.32 26.80 23.97
CA ARG A 519 0.91 28.21 23.81
C ARG A 519 -0.56 28.37 23.40
N HIS A 520 -1.29 27.26 23.33
CA HIS A 520 -2.65 27.17 22.79
C HIS A 520 -3.55 26.42 23.78
N LYS A 521 -4.87 26.57 23.64
CA LYS A 521 -5.83 25.88 24.49
C LYS A 521 -6.29 24.59 23.82
N VAL A 522 -6.30 23.48 24.55
CA VAL A 522 -6.84 22.20 24.09
C VAL A 522 -8.03 21.83 24.98
N GLU A 523 -9.20 21.68 24.37
CA GLU A 523 -10.46 21.30 25.01
C GLU A 523 -10.87 19.91 24.51
N LYS A 524 -11.31 19.04 25.43
CA LYS A 524 -11.57 17.61 25.15
C LYS A 524 -12.95 17.23 25.69
N GLU A 525 -13.79 16.68 24.83
CA GLU A 525 -15.14 16.20 25.16
C GLU A 525 -15.34 14.76 24.64
N TYR A 526 -14.97 13.79 25.49
CA TYR A 526 -15.05 12.38 25.13
C TYR A 526 -16.36 11.75 25.62
N ALA A 527 -17.21 11.32 24.69
CA ALA A 527 -18.31 10.41 25.00
C ALA A 527 -17.82 9.00 25.31
N ASP A 528 -18.64 8.20 26.00
CA ASP A 528 -18.38 6.78 26.21
C ASP A 528 -18.57 6.00 24.91
N LEU A 529 -17.52 5.33 24.43
CA LEU A 529 -17.46 4.70 23.11
C LEU A 529 -17.11 3.21 23.22
N PRO A 530 -17.69 2.35 22.36
CA PRO A 530 -17.25 0.97 22.25
C PRO A 530 -15.85 0.86 21.63
N LEU A 531 -15.14 -0.23 21.93
CA LEU A 531 -13.89 -0.57 21.25
C LEU A 531 -14.15 -0.74 19.75
N ILE A 532 -13.33 -0.07 18.92
CA ILE A 532 -13.45 -0.13 17.46
C ILE A 532 -12.44 -1.12 16.91
N THR A 533 -12.86 -1.93 15.95
CA THR A 533 -11.96 -2.82 15.21
C THR A 533 -11.30 -2.03 14.08
N CYS A 534 -10.02 -1.69 14.23
CA CYS A 534 -9.28 -0.83 13.31
C CYS A 534 -7.80 -1.18 13.25
N GLN A 535 -7.08 -0.64 12.25
CA GLN A 535 -5.62 -0.62 12.19
C GLN A 535 -5.12 0.59 13.00
N PRO A 536 -4.57 0.39 14.21
CA PRO A 536 -4.32 1.50 15.14
C PRO A 536 -3.30 2.51 14.60
N ILE A 537 -2.23 2.00 13.98
CA ILE A 537 -1.15 2.82 13.40
C ILE A 537 -1.69 3.70 12.26
N ALA A 538 -2.58 3.15 11.42
CA ALA A 538 -3.16 3.90 10.32
C ALA A 538 -4.05 5.03 10.84
N LEU A 539 -4.92 4.78 11.84
CA LEU A 539 -5.74 5.84 12.44
C LEU A 539 -4.89 6.86 13.22
N GLN A 540 -3.79 6.45 13.83
CA GLN A 540 -2.88 7.37 14.50
C GLN A 540 -2.25 8.37 13.52
N GLN A 541 -1.99 7.95 12.28
CA GLN A 541 -1.57 8.85 11.19
C GLN A 541 -2.65 9.89 10.84
N VAL A 542 -3.94 9.48 10.86
CA VAL A 542 -5.07 10.41 10.68
C VAL A 542 -5.07 11.46 11.78
N TRP A 543 -4.98 11.07 13.05
CA TRP A 543 -4.96 12.01 14.18
C TRP A 543 -3.78 12.97 14.10
N THR A 544 -2.59 12.45 13.78
CA THR A 544 -1.36 13.24 13.64
C THR A 544 -1.53 14.33 12.58
N ASN A 545 -2.09 13.98 11.42
CA ASN A 545 -2.30 14.92 10.32
C ASN A 545 -3.37 15.97 10.63
N LEU A 546 -4.50 15.56 11.22
CA LEU A 546 -5.58 16.50 11.55
C LEU A 546 -5.14 17.49 12.65
N ILE A 547 -4.47 17.01 13.71
CA ILE A 547 -3.97 17.86 14.79
C ILE A 547 -2.85 18.78 14.28
N SER A 548 -1.92 18.28 13.46
CA SER A 548 -0.85 19.12 12.89
C SER A 548 -1.43 20.23 11.99
N ASN A 549 -2.42 19.91 11.17
CA ASN A 549 -3.09 20.90 10.31
C ASN A 549 -3.85 21.96 11.13
N ALA A 550 -4.52 21.55 12.20
CA ALA A 550 -5.14 22.49 13.13
C ALA A 550 -4.12 23.45 13.76
N ILE A 551 -2.98 22.90 14.24
CA ILE A 551 -1.90 23.72 14.84
C ILE A 551 -1.33 24.71 13.82
N ASP A 552 -1.12 24.27 12.58
CA ASP A 552 -0.58 25.12 11.52
C ASP A 552 -1.54 26.25 11.12
N ALA A 553 -2.85 26.07 11.34
CA ALA A 553 -3.87 27.06 11.05
C ALA A 553 -4.10 28.06 12.20
N PHE A 554 -3.53 27.84 13.39
CA PHE A 554 -3.84 28.65 14.57
C PHE A 554 -3.45 30.13 14.42
N PRO A 555 -4.28 31.04 14.98
CA PRO A 555 -3.85 32.39 15.30
C PRO A 555 -2.87 32.38 16.50
N ALA A 556 -2.40 33.57 16.92
CA ALA A 556 -1.45 33.70 18.04
C ALA A 556 -1.88 32.95 19.33
N ASN A 557 -3.19 32.89 19.59
CA ASN A 557 -3.81 32.08 20.65
C ASN A 557 -4.84 31.11 20.05
N GLY A 558 -4.36 30.01 19.47
CA GLY A 558 -5.20 28.92 18.97
C GLY A 558 -5.98 28.16 20.05
N VAL A 559 -7.11 27.60 19.64
CA VAL A 559 -7.95 26.69 20.41
C VAL A 559 -8.19 25.45 19.56
N LEU A 560 -7.90 24.27 20.10
CA LEU A 560 -8.27 22.97 19.55
C LEU A 560 -9.34 22.34 20.43
N HIS A 561 -10.51 22.08 19.86
CA HIS A 561 -11.58 21.33 20.50
C HIS A 561 -11.66 19.94 19.87
N ILE A 562 -11.58 18.89 20.69
CA ILE A 562 -11.69 17.50 20.26
C ILE A 562 -12.90 16.89 20.93
N ALA A 563 -13.88 16.47 20.12
CA ALA A 563 -15.07 15.82 20.64
C ALA A 563 -15.34 14.49 19.96
N THR A 564 -15.78 13.50 20.73
CA THR A 564 -16.17 12.19 20.20
C THR A 564 -17.62 11.88 20.54
N THR A 565 -18.41 11.38 19.57
CA THR A 565 -19.80 10.99 19.82
C THR A 565 -20.18 9.69 19.08
N LEU A 566 -21.20 8.99 19.57
CA LEU A 566 -21.78 7.84 18.87
C LEU A 566 -23.00 8.30 18.06
N ALA A 567 -22.89 8.24 16.74
CA ALA A 567 -23.94 8.62 15.80
C ALA A 567 -24.57 7.37 15.16
N LYS A 568 -25.84 7.46 14.74
CA LYS A 568 -26.50 6.42 13.94
C LYS A 568 -26.86 6.98 12.58
N GLN A 569 -26.46 6.28 11.53
CA GLN A 569 -26.87 6.56 10.17
C GLN A 569 -27.58 5.33 9.60
N GLY A 570 -28.90 5.44 9.40
CA GLY A 570 -29.73 4.30 9.04
C GLY A 570 -29.70 3.21 10.12
N ASN A 571 -29.30 1.99 9.74
CA ASN A 571 -29.25 0.82 10.62
C ASN A 571 -27.84 0.54 11.20
N GLN A 572 -26.87 1.42 10.93
CA GLN A 572 -25.47 1.25 11.33
C GLN A 572 -25.04 2.35 12.30
N SER A 573 -24.31 1.95 13.35
CA SER A 573 -23.73 2.87 14.33
C SER A 573 -22.33 3.28 13.90
N PHE A 574 -22.00 4.55 14.07
CA PHE A 574 -20.71 5.14 13.75
C PHE A 574 -20.16 5.86 14.97
N VAL A 575 -18.86 5.74 15.19
CA VAL A 575 -18.12 6.65 16.06
C VAL A 575 -17.70 7.85 15.22
N THR A 576 -17.95 9.03 15.77
CA THR A 576 -17.53 10.30 15.19
C THR A 576 -16.45 10.91 16.06
N ILE A 577 -15.37 11.36 15.43
CA ILE A 577 -14.26 12.05 16.08
C ILE A 577 -14.10 13.39 15.36
N SER A 578 -14.34 14.48 16.06
CA SER A 578 -14.27 15.83 15.52
C SER A 578 -13.07 16.58 16.08
N PHE A 579 -12.33 17.25 15.20
CA PHE A 579 -11.24 18.17 15.52
C PHE A 579 -11.63 19.55 15.00
N THR A 580 -11.89 20.48 15.92
CA THR A 580 -12.28 21.85 15.60
C THR A 580 -11.18 22.82 16.01
N ASP A 581 -10.64 23.57 15.05
CA ASP A 581 -9.73 24.68 15.29
C ASP A 581 -10.40 26.03 15.05
N ASN A 582 -9.91 27.07 15.72
CA ASN A 582 -10.29 28.47 15.49
C ASN A 582 -9.31 29.20 14.54
N GLY A 583 -8.78 28.46 13.56
CA GLY A 583 -7.77 28.94 12.62
C GLY A 583 -8.33 29.80 11.49
N CYS A 584 -7.51 29.99 10.45
CA CYS A 584 -7.84 30.79 9.27
C CYS A 584 -8.98 30.24 8.39
N GLY A 585 -9.50 29.04 8.67
CA GLY A 585 -10.60 28.45 7.93
C GLY A 585 -10.26 28.08 6.48
N ILE A 586 -11.22 27.45 5.79
CA ILE A 586 -11.10 26.97 4.41
C ILE A 586 -12.22 27.60 3.57
N PRO A 587 -11.89 28.35 2.50
CA PRO A 587 -12.88 28.91 1.58
C PRO A 587 -13.75 27.82 0.93
N TYR A 588 -15.04 28.12 0.66
CA TYR A 588 -16.00 27.15 0.10
C TYR A 588 -15.50 26.50 -1.20
N GLU A 589 -14.91 27.29 -2.10
CA GLU A 589 -14.38 26.83 -3.39
C GLU A 589 -13.19 25.85 -3.26
N GLN A 590 -12.53 25.82 -2.10
CA GLN A 590 -11.36 24.98 -1.88
C GLN A 590 -11.69 23.69 -1.11
N LYS A 591 -12.89 23.56 -0.52
CA LYS A 591 -13.27 22.42 0.33
C LYS A 591 -13.19 21.07 -0.39
N GLU A 592 -13.51 21.01 -1.68
CA GLU A 592 -13.36 19.78 -2.47
C GLU A 592 -11.91 19.55 -2.93
N ARG A 593 -11.12 20.62 -3.04
CA ARG A 593 -9.74 20.56 -3.56
C ARG A 593 -8.71 20.17 -2.50
N ILE A 594 -9.00 20.37 -1.21
CA ILE A 594 -8.05 20.01 -0.13
C ILE A 594 -7.71 18.52 -0.05
N PHE A 595 -8.54 17.65 -0.63
CA PHE A 595 -8.30 16.21 -0.71
C PHE A 595 -7.58 15.80 -2.00
N THR A 596 -7.33 16.73 -2.93
CA THR A 596 -6.63 16.43 -4.19
C THR A 596 -5.14 16.27 -3.95
N LEU A 597 -4.53 15.31 -4.66
CA LEU A 597 -3.12 14.99 -4.54
C LEU A 597 -2.26 16.21 -4.89
N ASN A 598 -1.23 16.48 -4.09
CA ASN A 598 -0.28 17.60 -4.24
C ASN A 598 -0.90 19.00 -4.05
N TYR A 599 -2.11 19.11 -3.50
CA TYR A 599 -2.70 20.40 -3.17
C TYR A 599 -2.22 20.88 -1.81
N THR A 600 -1.52 22.01 -1.78
CA THR A 600 -1.00 22.63 -0.55
C THR A 600 -1.15 24.13 -0.59
N THR A 601 -1.51 24.72 0.55
CA THR A 601 -1.59 26.18 0.75
C THR A 601 -0.37 26.74 1.51
N LYS A 602 0.61 25.88 1.85
CA LYS A 602 1.82 26.25 2.60
C LYS A 602 2.92 26.76 1.62
N LYS A 603 3.51 27.93 1.89
CA LYS A 603 4.57 28.54 1.06
C LYS A 603 5.89 27.74 1.11
N GLU A 604 6.67 27.81 0.03
CA GLU A 604 8.02 27.21 -0.12
C GLU A 604 8.89 27.49 1.12
N GLY A 605 9.20 26.44 1.89
CA GLY A 605 9.98 26.52 3.13
C GLY A 605 9.42 25.63 4.26
N ASN A 606 8.10 25.44 4.31
CA ASN A 606 7.46 24.41 5.13
C ASN A 606 6.98 23.30 4.19
N PHE A 607 7.64 22.14 4.21
CA PHE A 607 7.32 21.00 3.34
C PHE A 607 5.92 20.44 3.64
N GLY A 608 4.88 21.04 3.06
CA GLY A 608 3.56 20.46 2.93
C GLY A 608 3.41 19.96 1.51
N LEU A 609 3.73 18.69 1.24
CA LEU A 609 3.62 18.09 -0.09
C LEU A 609 2.17 18.02 -0.61
N GLY A 610 1.16 18.33 0.22
CA GLY A 610 -0.25 18.31 -0.17
C GLY A 610 -0.85 16.90 -0.27
N ILE A 611 -0.30 15.94 0.48
CA ILE A 611 -0.67 14.53 0.42
C ILE A 611 -1.39 14.08 1.72
N GLY A 612 -1.04 14.65 2.87
CA GLY A 612 -1.56 14.22 4.18
C GLY A 612 -3.09 14.11 4.32
N LEU A 613 -3.89 15.05 3.82
CA LEU A 613 -5.36 14.94 3.87
C LEU A 613 -5.91 13.86 2.92
N SER A 614 -5.29 13.66 1.76
CA SER A 614 -5.66 12.57 0.84
C SER A 614 -5.37 11.19 1.44
N VAL A 615 -4.25 11.06 2.17
CA VAL A 615 -3.93 9.83 2.93
C VAL A 615 -4.91 9.61 4.08
N CYS A 616 -5.32 10.67 4.78
CA CYS A 616 -6.36 10.54 5.81
C CYS A 616 -7.65 9.98 5.22
N GLN A 617 -8.09 10.52 4.08
CA GLN A 617 -9.30 10.06 3.41
C GLN A 617 -9.18 8.58 2.98
N GLN A 618 -8.04 8.17 2.43
CA GLN A 618 -7.81 6.78 2.03
C GLN A 618 -7.81 5.84 3.24
N ILE A 619 -7.10 6.17 4.32
CA ILE A 619 -7.06 5.36 5.53
C ILE A 619 -8.46 5.20 6.11
N VAL A 620 -9.21 6.30 6.24
CA VAL A 620 -10.57 6.26 6.76
C VAL A 620 -11.50 5.47 5.83
N HIS A 621 -11.32 5.56 4.51
CA HIS A 621 -12.07 4.77 3.54
C HIS A 621 -11.76 3.26 3.61
N GLN A 622 -10.50 2.88 3.84
CA GLN A 622 -10.11 1.48 4.10
C GLN A 622 -10.81 0.92 5.36
N HIS A 623 -11.13 1.79 6.31
CA HIS A 623 -11.91 1.46 7.51
C HIS A 623 -13.43 1.58 7.29
N GLN A 624 -13.89 1.67 6.03
CA GLN A 624 -15.30 1.85 5.65
C GLN A 624 -15.94 3.12 6.24
N GLY A 625 -15.13 4.14 6.47
CA GLY A 625 -15.53 5.45 6.98
C GLY A 625 -15.44 6.56 5.93
N TRP A 626 -15.70 7.80 6.36
CA TRP A 626 -15.42 9.01 5.58
C TRP A 626 -15.03 10.18 6.49
N ILE A 627 -14.57 11.29 5.89
CA ILE A 627 -14.23 12.53 6.59
C ILE A 627 -15.13 13.64 6.07
N ASP A 628 -15.84 14.31 6.99
CA ASP A 628 -16.62 15.52 6.71
C ASP A 628 -15.85 16.77 7.11
N VAL A 629 -16.02 17.84 6.32
CA VAL A 629 -15.37 19.13 6.55
C VAL A 629 -16.40 20.24 6.66
N GLN A 630 -16.45 20.86 7.83
CA GLN A 630 -17.18 22.10 8.06
C GLN A 630 -16.17 23.20 8.32
N SER A 631 -16.29 24.33 7.65
CA SER A 631 -15.34 25.41 7.83
C SER A 631 -15.93 26.72 7.38
N GLU A 632 -15.58 27.78 8.08
CA GLU A 632 -15.88 29.16 7.73
C GLU A 632 -14.57 29.95 7.74
N GLN A 633 -14.31 30.65 6.62
CA GLN A 633 -13.08 31.40 6.42
C GLN A 633 -12.88 32.43 7.55
N ASP A 634 -11.64 32.50 8.05
CA ASP A 634 -11.19 33.35 9.16
C ASP A 634 -11.92 33.12 10.49
N LYS A 635 -12.61 31.99 10.66
CA LYS A 635 -13.29 31.64 11.91
C LYS A 635 -12.89 30.28 12.45
N TYR A 636 -13.14 29.21 11.69
CA TYR A 636 -12.92 27.86 12.19
C TYR A 636 -12.85 26.81 11.08
N THR A 637 -12.26 25.66 11.40
CA THR A 637 -12.37 24.42 10.63
C THR A 637 -12.67 23.27 11.56
N THR A 638 -13.64 22.45 11.19
CA THR A 638 -14.02 21.20 11.86
C THR A 638 -13.85 20.06 10.89
N MET A 639 -12.95 19.14 11.22
CA MET A 639 -12.74 17.88 10.52
C MET A 639 -13.39 16.77 11.33
N THR A 640 -14.37 16.08 10.76
CA THR A 640 -15.11 15.00 11.44
C THR A 640 -14.83 13.68 10.75
N VAL A 641 -14.19 12.76 11.48
CA VAL A 641 -13.90 11.40 11.02
C VAL A 641 -15.03 10.47 11.48
N TRP A 642 -15.62 9.75 10.53
CA TRP A 642 -16.67 8.76 10.76
C TRP A 642 -16.12 7.35 10.62
N LEU A 643 -16.22 6.54 11.66
CA LEU A 643 -15.78 5.14 11.66
C LEU A 643 -16.93 4.22 12.07
N PRO A 644 -17.20 3.14 11.33
CA PRO A 644 -18.27 2.21 11.66
C PRO A 644 -17.94 1.40 12.92
N VAL A 645 -18.94 1.23 13.79
CA VAL A 645 -18.86 0.26 14.88
C VAL A 645 -19.10 -1.12 14.29
N SER A 646 -18.03 -1.91 14.17
CA SER A 646 -18.09 -3.30 13.75
C SER A 646 -18.99 -4.10 14.71
N ARG A 647 -19.82 -5.01 14.18
CA ARG A 647 -20.60 -5.93 15.01
C ARG A 647 -19.73 -6.98 15.68
#